data_AF-A0A9W5X6T9-F1
#
_entry.id   AF-A0A9W5X6T9-F1
#
_cell.length_a   1.000
_cell.length_b   1.000
_cell.length_c   1.000
_cell.angle_alpha   90.00
_cell.angle_beta   90.00
_cell.angle_gamma   90.00
#
_symmetry.space_group_name_H-M   'P 1'
#
loop_
_entity.id
_entity.type
_entity.pdbx_description
1 polymer ?
#
loop_
_entity_poly.entity_id
_entity_poly.type
_entity_poly.pdbx_seq_one_letter_code
_entity_poly.pdbx_strand_id
1 'polypeptide(L)'
;MRIVLRSGLFFLLMVLIGLLSPDNMDNQAFAQHETFQTNNEDYDRIPFNEFPHQLLNFNAKLLANDEDYEHTPYREIPEILREIENNSNRVQVNVIGKSAGGHNLYSVTISDPSLGNGRYGNWKTIKKKMIENPAEAQKWIENHPDFKVPILMNGSIHGDEYVGTDAVLQLVEYFAFADDQVAEDILSNTILVFNVVSNPDGRINGTRQNSNGLDINRDFLVQTQPEAKALVNLMTRWNPMVFMDLHGYVNLIEPTTDPYNPNYEFDLFIKWALDHAIAMEDEVISNKEDYESDYYKNLDQVTIPYRDMESGWDGYPPIFTTQYAMYNGTYSYTLEAPNNTEDGVTWHVNAVMGALKFAAENKAGMLYDQIEIFKRGVNFIHPGDDEDLYPETYLLPVDETDPTVTIKAVNHLLKNGVKVEQAREPFTAGGEEYDAGTFIVNMNQPKAGMANMMLWEGEDVSDITASMYDIAVSGLPDLWGFDAIGVDEKVTNTKSVKHISHEGELSGKGPYLIPNSSVQAIALINDLLQQDITVYQGDEGNFYVKNQKGNILWKAVKKSGLRVETSQLPESAKPLLNLNIAVLEEGGAKLALERLGFKVTKITPDSVAEEGLSDIDVLVYSGSKKLLDSLKNKGQYDDFKQNMNEFVSSRGKYVAVGKGAAEVAKTLELTGVSIQGSDSSYSNAIVHVQYNKDNLLTAGYSANGTGFVYDPVWYTDIDDETIVASFANEDFFKAGFWKDHEQAAGKAVIVKDNAKNVLLVGLRAGFRNYSDHLYRLFSNAVYEQAVTKVEGADDIKALVQHFKDAEAIKSEPAAHALNIHLAAIGQFEKQGNSEKVVKHLNGFKQLLNHQKENGLISRRTFEILTFYADDLIDRWETKETGIAS
;
A
#
# COMPACT_ATOMS: atom_id res chain seq x y z
N MET A 1 46.98 36.30 -60.32
CA MET A 1 45.57 35.86 -60.34
C MET A 1 45.55 34.45 -59.77
N ARG A 2 45.46 34.19 -58.46
CA ARG A 2 44.73 34.87 -57.38
C ARG A 2 43.21 34.89 -57.62
N ILE A 3 42.46 34.33 -56.65
CA ILE A 3 41.08 34.68 -56.24
C ILE A 3 40.04 34.14 -57.25
N VAL A 4 39.19 33.14 -56.97
CA VAL A 4 38.07 32.99 -56.02
C VAL A 4 37.69 31.49 -55.99
N LEU A 5 37.31 30.93 -54.83
CA LEU A 5 36.57 29.66 -54.57
C LEU A 5 37.08 28.83 -53.38
N ARG A 6 37.69 29.49 -52.38
CA ARG A 6 37.91 28.91 -51.04
C ARG A 6 37.60 29.94 -49.96
N SER A 7 36.33 30.30 -49.79
CA SER A 7 35.85 31.09 -48.63
C SER A 7 34.36 30.92 -48.29
N GLY A 8 33.65 29.95 -48.87
CA GLY A 8 32.18 29.83 -48.69
C GLY A 8 31.69 28.63 -47.86
N LEU A 9 32.55 27.65 -47.57
CA LEU A 9 32.10 26.38 -46.97
C LEU A 9 32.59 26.14 -45.55
N PHE A 10 33.46 27.01 -45.01
CA PHE A 10 34.03 26.84 -43.66
C PHE A 10 33.36 27.72 -42.59
N PHE A 11 32.52 28.69 -42.99
CA PHE A 11 31.79 29.55 -42.04
C PHE A 11 30.38 29.00 -41.71
N LEU A 12 29.81 28.14 -42.56
CA LEU A 12 28.52 27.50 -42.28
C LEU A 12 28.65 26.31 -41.32
N LEU A 13 29.82 25.67 -41.26
CA LEU A 13 30.04 24.49 -40.43
C LEU A 13 30.41 24.82 -38.97
N MET A 14 30.90 26.05 -38.69
CA MET A 14 31.17 26.50 -37.31
C MET A 14 29.97 27.18 -36.63
N VAL A 15 28.94 27.59 -37.38
CA VAL A 15 27.69 28.10 -36.80
C VAL A 15 26.73 26.96 -36.44
N LEU A 16 26.84 25.79 -37.08
CA LEU A 16 26.04 24.61 -36.72
C LEU A 16 26.59 23.77 -35.56
N ILE A 17 27.87 23.91 -35.19
CA ILE A 17 28.47 23.17 -34.06
C ILE A 17 28.39 23.97 -32.73
N GLY A 18 27.95 25.22 -32.78
CA GLY A 18 27.72 26.06 -31.59
C GLY A 18 26.28 26.09 -31.07
N LEU A 19 25.38 25.30 -31.66
CA LEU A 19 23.97 25.16 -31.23
C LEU A 19 23.65 23.77 -30.64
N LEU A 20 24.66 22.93 -30.45
CA LEU A 20 24.55 21.61 -29.82
C LEU A 20 25.35 21.60 -28.51
N SER A 21 25.00 22.52 -27.62
CA SER A 21 25.34 22.43 -26.18
C SER A 21 24.23 21.61 -25.50
N PRO A 22 24.55 20.65 -24.62
CA PRO A 22 23.57 19.76 -23.98
C PRO A 22 22.72 20.40 -22.87
N ASP A 23 22.50 21.72 -22.90
CA ASP A 23 21.84 22.47 -21.82
C ASP A 23 20.51 23.15 -22.23
N ASN A 24 19.83 22.70 -23.28
CA ASN A 24 18.50 23.25 -23.68
C ASN A 24 17.68 22.27 -24.55
N MET A 25 17.53 21.02 -24.10
CA MET A 25 16.52 20.11 -24.66
C MET A 25 15.32 20.08 -23.72
N ASP A 26 14.39 20.99 -23.99
CA ASP A 26 13.07 21.06 -23.38
C ASP A 26 12.19 19.95 -23.99
N ASN A 27 12.04 18.83 -23.28
CA ASN A 27 11.32 17.64 -23.72
C ASN A 27 9.78 17.76 -23.59
N GLN A 28 9.23 18.95 -23.31
CA GLN A 28 7.77 19.17 -23.23
C GLN A 28 7.10 19.61 -24.55
N ALA A 29 7.81 19.63 -25.67
CA ALA A 29 7.31 20.28 -26.90
C ALA A 29 6.45 19.41 -27.85
N PHE A 30 6.17 18.13 -27.56
CA PHE A 30 5.52 17.22 -28.54
C PHE A 30 4.04 16.90 -28.28
N ALA A 31 3.36 17.56 -27.34
CA ALA A 31 1.91 17.40 -27.13
C ALA A 31 1.01 18.27 -28.05
N GLN A 32 1.52 18.81 -29.17
CA GLN A 32 0.70 19.60 -30.10
C GLN A 32 0.61 18.99 -31.51
N HIS A 33 -0.66 18.84 -31.95
CA HIS A 33 -1.18 18.67 -33.31
C HIS A 33 -1.47 17.24 -33.82
N GLU A 34 -2.68 16.75 -33.56
CA GLU A 34 -3.87 16.87 -34.45
C GLU A 34 -5.08 16.28 -33.71
N THR A 35 -5.54 16.96 -32.66
CA THR A 35 -6.91 16.75 -32.17
C THR A 35 -7.86 17.24 -33.27
N PHE A 36 -8.97 16.53 -33.48
CA PHE A 36 -10.12 17.12 -34.16
C PHE A 36 -10.34 18.53 -33.57
N GLN A 37 -10.64 19.51 -34.41
CA GLN A 37 -10.94 20.89 -33.99
C GLN A 37 -12.13 20.88 -33.02
N THR A 38 -11.89 20.61 -31.74
CA THR A 38 -12.67 21.15 -30.64
C THR A 38 -12.21 22.59 -30.53
N ASN A 39 -13.17 23.51 -30.42
CA ASN A 39 -12.89 24.92 -30.19
C ASN A 39 -12.26 25.04 -28.79
N ASN A 40 -10.95 24.83 -28.67
CA ASN A 40 -10.20 25.21 -27.47
C ASN A 40 -10.14 26.74 -27.45
N GLU A 41 -11.19 27.35 -26.90
CA GLU A 41 -11.06 28.66 -26.28
C GLU A 41 -10.05 28.52 -25.12
N ASP A 42 -9.16 29.49 -24.95
CA ASP A 42 -8.31 29.57 -23.77
C ASP A 42 -9.23 29.68 -22.53
N TYR A 43 -9.40 28.58 -21.80
CA TYR A 43 -10.14 28.57 -20.54
C TYR A 43 -9.31 29.27 -19.46
N ASP A 44 -9.93 30.18 -18.70
CA ASP A 44 -9.33 30.74 -17.48
C ASP A 44 -9.27 29.63 -16.41
N ARG A 45 -8.18 28.84 -16.41
CA ARG A 45 -7.97 27.74 -15.46
C ARG A 45 -7.68 28.26 -14.05
N ILE A 46 -8.13 27.51 -13.04
CA ILE A 46 -7.97 27.89 -11.64
C ILE A 46 -6.86 27.05 -10.97
N PRO A 47 -5.91 27.66 -10.24
CA PRO A 47 -4.91 26.92 -9.46
C PRO A 47 -5.55 26.04 -8.38
N PHE A 48 -4.98 24.85 -8.13
CA PHE A 48 -5.49 23.92 -7.10
C PHE A 48 -5.71 24.57 -5.72
N ASN A 49 -4.79 25.46 -5.32
CA ASN A 49 -4.81 26.12 -4.01
C ASN A 49 -5.89 27.21 -3.89
N GLU A 50 -6.35 27.75 -5.03
CA GLU A 50 -7.46 28.70 -5.13
C GLU A 50 -8.79 28.00 -5.37
N PHE A 51 -8.75 26.75 -5.85
CA PHE A 51 -9.89 25.86 -5.78
C PHE A 51 -10.29 25.74 -4.31
N PRO A 52 -11.55 26.03 -3.94
CA PRO A 52 -11.92 26.16 -2.54
C PRO A 52 -11.65 24.86 -1.77
N HIS A 53 -10.50 24.79 -1.11
CA HIS A 53 -10.07 23.76 -0.15
C HIS A 53 -11.06 23.57 1.01
N GLN A 54 -12.09 24.41 1.07
CA GLN A 54 -13.24 24.23 1.93
C GLN A 54 -13.98 22.91 1.65
N LEU A 55 -13.90 22.27 0.47
CA LEU A 55 -14.61 21.00 0.24
C LEU A 55 -13.87 19.75 0.78
N LEU A 56 -12.53 19.74 0.78
CA LEU A 56 -11.72 18.58 1.26
C LEU A 56 -11.47 18.57 2.77
N ASN A 57 -11.65 19.71 3.46
CA ASN A 57 -11.41 19.86 4.91
C ASN A 57 -12.62 20.43 5.68
N PHE A 58 -13.80 20.55 5.06
CA PHE A 58 -15.00 20.88 5.82
C PHE A 58 -15.34 19.70 6.73
N ASN A 59 -15.31 19.94 8.04
CA ASN A 59 -15.84 19.04 9.04
C ASN A 59 -17.11 18.34 8.53
N ALA A 60 -17.07 17.01 8.38
CA ALA A 60 -18.25 16.16 8.16
C ALA A 60 -19.39 16.40 9.19
N LYS A 61 -19.09 17.13 10.28
CA LYS A 61 -20.06 17.60 11.28
C LYS A 61 -20.84 18.88 10.92
N LEU A 62 -20.35 19.73 10.02
CA LEU A 62 -20.92 21.07 9.76
C LEU A 62 -21.85 21.13 8.54
N LEU A 63 -21.93 20.05 7.76
CA LEU A 63 -22.96 19.80 6.74
C LEU A 63 -23.75 18.53 7.06
N ALA A 64 -23.73 18.11 8.33
CA ALA A 64 -24.63 17.08 8.83
C ALA A 64 -26.06 17.60 8.69
N ASN A 65 -26.75 17.03 7.71
CA ASN A 65 -28.20 16.99 7.56
C ASN A 65 -28.85 18.33 7.21
N ASP A 66 -29.29 18.47 5.96
CA ASP A 66 -30.74 18.73 5.83
C ASP A 66 -31.42 17.53 6.50
N GLU A 67 -32.34 17.76 7.43
CA GLU A 67 -32.88 16.74 8.34
C GLU A 67 -33.58 15.52 7.66
N ASP A 68 -33.55 15.41 6.33
CA ASP A 68 -34.43 14.53 5.54
C ASP A 68 -33.76 13.53 4.54
N TYR A 69 -32.42 13.48 4.36
CA TYR A 69 -31.81 12.45 3.48
C TYR A 69 -31.58 11.12 4.23
N GLU A 70 -32.46 10.15 4.00
CA GLU A 70 -32.37 8.80 4.56
C GLU A 70 -31.82 7.81 3.50
N HIS A 71 -30.50 7.61 3.51
CA HIS A 71 -29.86 6.67 2.58
C HIS A 71 -30.32 5.23 2.79
N THR A 72 -30.28 4.41 1.74
CA THR A 72 -30.69 3.00 1.82
C THR A 72 -29.76 2.19 2.74
N PRO A 73 -30.22 1.64 3.88
CA PRO A 73 -29.35 0.89 4.77
C PRO A 73 -28.85 -0.40 4.09
N TYR A 74 -27.56 -0.76 4.29
CA TYR A 74 -26.98 -1.95 3.64
C TYR A 74 -27.78 -3.24 3.88
N ARG A 75 -28.43 -3.38 5.05
CA ARG A 75 -29.24 -4.56 5.39
C ARG A 75 -30.46 -4.78 4.47
N GLU A 76 -30.91 -3.74 3.78
CA GLU A 76 -32.13 -3.74 2.96
C GLU A 76 -31.81 -4.05 1.48
N ILE A 77 -30.61 -3.68 1.04
CA ILE A 77 -30.09 -3.89 -0.32
C ILE A 77 -30.26 -5.34 -0.81
N PRO A 78 -29.93 -6.41 -0.04
CA PRO A 78 -30.09 -7.77 -0.53
C PRO A 78 -31.53 -8.14 -0.93
N GLU A 79 -32.52 -7.59 -0.24
CA GLU A 79 -33.92 -7.88 -0.54
C GLU A 79 -34.42 -7.05 -1.73
N ILE A 80 -34.02 -5.78 -1.81
CA ILE A 80 -34.28 -4.92 -2.99
C ILE A 80 -33.75 -5.60 -4.26
N LEU A 81 -32.49 -6.04 -4.25
CA LEU A 81 -31.88 -6.71 -5.40
C LEU A 81 -32.58 -8.02 -5.76
N ARG A 82 -33.00 -8.80 -4.75
CA ARG A 82 -33.73 -10.06 -4.96
C ARG A 82 -35.11 -9.81 -5.58
N GLU A 83 -35.82 -8.78 -5.12
CA GLU A 83 -37.12 -8.40 -5.67
C GLU A 83 -36.99 -7.98 -7.14
N ILE A 84 -35.99 -7.15 -7.46
CA ILE A 84 -35.73 -6.73 -8.85
C ILE A 84 -35.39 -7.94 -9.73
N GLU A 85 -34.48 -8.81 -9.29
CA GLU A 85 -34.08 -10.01 -10.05
C GLU A 85 -35.25 -10.97 -10.30
N ASN A 86 -36.14 -11.16 -9.32
CA ASN A 86 -37.29 -12.05 -9.46
C ASN A 86 -38.35 -11.53 -10.43
N ASN A 87 -38.41 -10.21 -10.63
CA ASN A 87 -39.45 -9.55 -11.42
C ASN A 87 -38.97 -9.03 -12.78
N SER A 88 -37.64 -9.04 -13.05
CA SER A 88 -37.08 -8.62 -14.35
C SER A 88 -36.31 -9.75 -15.04
N ASN A 89 -36.62 -9.99 -16.32
CA ASN A 89 -35.87 -10.94 -17.16
C ASN A 89 -34.52 -10.40 -17.67
N ARG A 90 -34.23 -9.11 -17.40
CA ARG A 90 -33.01 -8.40 -17.82
C ARG A 90 -31.89 -8.49 -16.79
N VAL A 91 -32.24 -8.75 -15.53
CA VAL A 91 -31.36 -8.58 -14.37
C VAL A 91 -30.75 -9.91 -13.92
N GLN A 92 -29.49 -9.86 -13.49
CA GLN A 92 -28.81 -10.93 -12.77
C GLN A 92 -28.01 -10.38 -11.61
N VAL A 93 -28.23 -10.91 -10.41
CA VAL A 93 -27.53 -10.52 -9.18
C VAL A 93 -26.53 -11.61 -8.82
N ASN A 94 -25.30 -11.21 -8.44
CA ASN A 94 -24.28 -12.13 -7.98
C ASN A 94 -23.61 -11.61 -6.71
N VAL A 95 -23.31 -12.51 -5.77
CA VAL A 95 -22.35 -12.22 -4.69
C VAL A 95 -20.94 -12.44 -5.25
N ILE A 96 -20.13 -11.38 -5.28
CA ILE A 96 -18.80 -11.38 -5.91
C ILE A 96 -17.66 -11.54 -4.90
N GLY A 97 -17.96 -11.48 -3.61
CA GLY A 97 -16.98 -11.59 -2.54
C GLY A 97 -17.56 -11.22 -1.18
N LYS A 98 -16.65 -11.07 -0.22
CA LYS A 98 -16.92 -10.58 1.12
C LYS A 98 -16.03 -9.37 1.40
N SER A 99 -16.55 -8.35 2.07
CA SER A 99 -15.75 -7.24 2.61
C SER A 99 -14.82 -7.72 3.74
N ALA A 100 -13.92 -6.86 4.19
CA ALA A 100 -13.03 -7.12 5.33
C ALA A 100 -13.82 -7.47 6.61
N GLY A 101 -14.97 -6.84 6.82
CA GLY A 101 -15.91 -7.07 7.92
C GLY A 101 -16.85 -8.27 7.70
N GLY A 102 -16.78 -8.95 6.54
CA GLY A 102 -17.54 -10.16 6.25
C GLY A 102 -18.92 -9.95 5.61
N HIS A 103 -19.24 -8.73 5.17
CA HIS A 103 -20.47 -8.41 4.44
C HIS A 103 -20.38 -8.85 2.97
N ASN A 104 -21.50 -9.23 2.35
CA ASN A 104 -21.52 -9.62 0.94
C ASN A 104 -21.25 -8.42 0.03
N LEU A 105 -20.39 -8.60 -0.97
CA LEU A 105 -20.26 -7.67 -2.08
C LEU A 105 -21.18 -8.14 -3.21
N TYR A 106 -22.04 -7.26 -3.71
CA TYR A 106 -23.03 -7.57 -4.74
C TYR A 106 -22.68 -6.92 -6.06
N SER A 107 -22.75 -7.69 -7.14
CA SER A 107 -22.78 -7.15 -8.50
C SER A 107 -24.12 -7.40 -9.16
N VAL A 108 -24.63 -6.42 -9.89
CA VAL A 108 -25.79 -6.56 -10.77
C VAL A 108 -25.33 -6.50 -12.22
N THR A 109 -25.88 -7.35 -13.08
CA THR A 109 -25.70 -7.25 -14.54
C THR A 109 -27.08 -7.08 -15.17
N ILE A 110 -27.25 -6.04 -15.98
CA ILE A 110 -28.49 -5.75 -16.69
C ILE A 110 -28.22 -5.77 -18.18
N SER A 111 -28.97 -6.61 -18.90
CA SER A 111 -29.07 -6.53 -20.35
C SER A 111 -30.38 -7.15 -20.80
N ASP A 112 -31.07 -6.47 -21.73
CA ASP A 112 -32.28 -7.02 -22.32
C ASP A 112 -31.92 -8.09 -23.37
N PRO A 113 -32.30 -9.37 -23.18
CA PRO A 113 -32.02 -10.43 -24.14
C PRO A 113 -32.86 -10.33 -25.42
N SER A 114 -33.93 -9.53 -25.43
CA SER A 114 -34.76 -9.27 -26.60
C SER A 114 -34.23 -8.14 -27.49
N LEU A 115 -33.33 -7.29 -26.96
CA LEU A 115 -32.71 -6.20 -27.70
C LEU A 115 -31.29 -6.57 -28.15
N GLY A 116 -30.97 -6.21 -29.40
CA GLY A 116 -29.69 -6.53 -30.04
C GLY A 116 -29.47 -8.04 -30.24
N ASN A 117 -28.21 -8.48 -30.16
CA ASN A 117 -27.81 -9.87 -30.45
C ASN A 117 -27.90 -10.83 -29.25
N GLY A 118 -28.98 -10.73 -28.48
CA GLY A 118 -29.17 -11.52 -27.25
C GLY A 118 -28.45 -10.94 -26.03
N ARG A 119 -28.54 -11.65 -24.90
CA ARG A 119 -28.20 -11.13 -23.56
C ARG A 119 -26.83 -10.44 -23.44
N TYR A 120 -25.80 -10.94 -24.11
CA TYR A 120 -24.47 -10.31 -24.07
C TYR A 120 -23.91 -10.02 -25.47
N GLY A 121 -24.75 -10.10 -26.51
CA GLY A 121 -24.31 -10.02 -27.90
C GLY A 121 -23.11 -10.92 -28.17
N ASN A 122 -22.09 -10.33 -28.78
CA ASN A 122 -20.82 -10.99 -29.11
C ASN A 122 -19.68 -10.67 -28.12
N TRP A 123 -19.99 -10.07 -26.96
CA TRP A 123 -18.96 -9.48 -26.08
C TRP A 123 -17.88 -10.47 -25.67
N LYS A 124 -18.24 -11.71 -25.31
CA LYS A 124 -17.26 -12.75 -24.93
C LYS A 124 -16.25 -13.04 -26.06
N THR A 125 -16.70 -13.01 -27.31
CA THR A 125 -15.85 -13.20 -28.49
C THR A 125 -14.94 -12.01 -28.72
N ILE A 126 -15.48 -10.79 -28.64
CA ILE A 126 -14.74 -9.54 -28.80
C ILE A 126 -13.65 -9.45 -27.72
N LYS A 127 -14.01 -9.62 -26.44
CA LYS A 127 -13.08 -9.59 -25.31
C LYS A 127 -11.94 -10.60 -25.45
N LYS A 128 -12.24 -11.80 -25.94
CA LYS A 128 -11.20 -12.81 -26.20
C LYS A 128 -10.26 -12.34 -27.32
N LYS A 129 -10.81 -11.88 -28.44
CA LYS A 129 -10.03 -11.43 -29.59
C LYS A 129 -9.20 -10.20 -29.28
N MET A 130 -9.71 -9.21 -28.55
CA MET A 130 -8.96 -8.00 -28.22
C MET A 130 -7.70 -8.27 -27.41
N ILE A 131 -7.65 -9.37 -26.64
CA ILE A 131 -6.45 -9.76 -25.87
C ILE A 131 -5.57 -10.77 -26.63
N GLU A 132 -6.15 -11.66 -27.43
CA GLU A 132 -5.37 -12.69 -28.15
C GLU A 132 -4.83 -12.19 -29.51
N ASN A 133 -5.62 -11.40 -30.23
CA ASN A 133 -5.33 -10.88 -31.56
C ASN A 133 -6.09 -9.55 -31.81
N PRO A 134 -5.61 -8.42 -31.25
CA PRO A 134 -6.27 -7.12 -31.34
C PRO A 134 -6.60 -6.68 -32.79
N ALA A 135 -5.70 -6.94 -33.74
CA ALA A 135 -5.92 -6.59 -35.14
C ALA A 135 -7.11 -7.33 -35.77
N GLU A 136 -7.30 -8.60 -35.41
CA GLU A 136 -8.49 -9.36 -35.83
C GLU A 136 -9.75 -8.87 -35.12
N ALA A 137 -9.65 -8.39 -33.86
CA ALA A 137 -10.77 -7.83 -33.14
C ALA A 137 -11.28 -6.54 -33.79
N GLN A 138 -10.40 -5.61 -34.16
CA GLN A 138 -10.76 -4.38 -34.92
C GLN A 138 -11.49 -4.73 -36.22
N LYS A 139 -10.90 -5.60 -37.06
CA LYS A 139 -11.55 -6.06 -38.29
C LYS A 139 -12.90 -6.73 -38.02
N TRP A 140 -13.03 -7.46 -36.91
CA TRP A 140 -14.28 -8.12 -36.57
C TRP A 140 -15.38 -7.10 -36.24
N ILE A 141 -15.09 -6.09 -35.41
CA ILE A 141 -16.09 -5.09 -35.00
C ILE A 141 -16.55 -4.20 -36.15
N GLU A 142 -15.68 -3.90 -37.12
CA GLU A 142 -16.03 -3.18 -38.35
C GLU A 142 -17.08 -3.93 -39.18
N ASN A 143 -17.03 -5.26 -39.17
CA ASN A 143 -17.94 -6.12 -39.94
C ASN A 143 -19.21 -6.53 -39.16
N HIS A 144 -19.30 -6.21 -37.88
CA HIS A 144 -20.40 -6.61 -36.99
C HIS A 144 -20.78 -5.46 -36.03
N PRO A 145 -21.29 -4.31 -36.52
CA PRO A 145 -21.53 -3.11 -35.70
C PRO A 145 -22.64 -3.28 -34.64
N ASP A 146 -23.37 -4.38 -34.68
CA ASP A 146 -24.47 -4.76 -33.80
C ASP A 146 -24.02 -5.48 -32.51
N PHE A 147 -22.83 -5.13 -31.99
CA PHE A 147 -22.35 -5.62 -30.70
C PHE A 147 -22.85 -4.76 -29.53
N LYS A 148 -22.80 -5.34 -28.33
CA LYS A 148 -22.97 -4.62 -27.07
C LYS A 148 -21.63 -4.44 -26.37
N VAL A 149 -21.47 -3.34 -25.64
CA VAL A 149 -20.27 -3.03 -24.85
C VAL A 149 -20.59 -2.96 -23.35
N PRO A 150 -19.74 -3.53 -22.48
CA PRO A 150 -19.91 -3.42 -21.04
C PRO A 150 -19.59 -2.02 -20.52
N ILE A 151 -20.46 -1.50 -19.66
CA ILE A 151 -20.24 -0.29 -18.88
C ILE A 151 -20.36 -0.67 -17.41
N LEU A 152 -19.33 -0.37 -16.61
CA LEU A 152 -19.24 -0.73 -15.20
C LEU A 152 -19.40 0.50 -14.31
N MET A 153 -20.36 0.48 -13.39
CA MET A 153 -20.54 1.50 -12.37
C MET A 153 -20.20 0.95 -10.99
N ASN A 154 -19.54 1.75 -10.17
CA ASN A 154 -19.13 1.41 -8.82
C ASN A 154 -19.78 2.36 -7.82
N GLY A 155 -20.67 1.82 -6.97
CA GLY A 155 -21.35 2.59 -5.94
C GLY A 155 -20.55 2.64 -4.65
N SER A 156 -20.25 3.85 -4.17
CA SER A 156 -19.72 4.14 -2.83
C SER A 156 -18.50 3.30 -2.43
N ILE A 157 -17.33 3.60 -3.03
CA ILE A 157 -16.05 3.05 -2.57
C ILE A 157 -15.61 3.63 -1.21
N HIS A 158 -16.00 4.86 -0.92
CA HIS A 158 -15.97 5.40 0.43
C HIS A 158 -17.34 5.17 1.08
N GLY A 159 -17.33 4.63 2.30
CA GLY A 159 -18.55 4.18 2.94
C GLY A 159 -19.50 5.31 3.35
N ASP A 160 -18.96 6.48 3.66
CA ASP A 160 -19.70 7.69 4.04
C ASP A 160 -20.18 8.54 2.84
N GLU A 161 -19.83 8.18 1.60
CA GLU A 161 -20.32 8.79 0.36
C GLU A 161 -21.57 8.03 -0.13
N TYR A 162 -22.69 8.20 0.57
CA TYR A 162 -23.87 7.32 0.45
C TYR A 162 -24.57 7.37 -0.92
N VAL A 163 -24.57 8.54 -1.57
CA VAL A 163 -25.37 8.85 -2.76
C VAL A 163 -25.05 7.97 -3.96
N GLY A 164 -23.79 7.53 -4.12
CA GLY A 164 -23.39 6.70 -5.27
C GLY A 164 -24.09 5.34 -5.30
N THR A 165 -24.21 4.68 -4.14
CA THR A 165 -24.97 3.42 -4.03
C THR A 165 -26.45 3.63 -4.32
N ASP A 166 -27.04 4.70 -3.81
CA ASP A 166 -28.48 4.95 -3.95
C ASP A 166 -28.83 5.27 -5.41
N ALA A 167 -27.97 6.03 -6.10
CA ALA A 167 -28.07 6.24 -7.54
C ALA A 167 -27.94 4.93 -8.32
N VAL A 168 -26.99 4.05 -7.93
CA VAL A 168 -26.88 2.71 -8.52
C VAL A 168 -28.16 1.90 -8.33
N LEU A 169 -28.82 1.96 -7.17
CA LEU A 169 -30.09 1.25 -6.94
C LEU A 169 -31.21 1.79 -7.83
N GLN A 170 -31.34 3.12 -7.96
CA GLN A 170 -32.32 3.74 -8.86
C GLN A 170 -32.08 3.37 -10.33
N LEU A 171 -30.83 3.42 -10.79
CA LEU A 171 -30.45 3.01 -12.14
C LEU A 171 -30.72 1.51 -12.37
N VAL A 172 -30.44 0.66 -11.38
CA VAL A 172 -30.74 -0.77 -11.46
C VAL A 172 -32.24 -1.00 -11.62
N GLU A 173 -33.08 -0.32 -10.84
CA GLU A 173 -34.54 -0.39 -10.94
C GLU A 173 -35.04 0.13 -12.30
N TYR A 174 -34.57 1.31 -12.72
CA TYR A 174 -34.95 1.91 -13.99
C TYR A 174 -34.67 0.97 -15.17
N PHE A 175 -33.43 0.48 -15.32
CA PHE A 175 -33.10 -0.41 -16.44
C PHE A 175 -33.70 -1.82 -16.30
N ALA A 176 -34.10 -2.22 -15.10
CA ALA A 176 -34.82 -3.47 -14.90
C ALA A 176 -36.23 -3.45 -15.50
N PHE A 177 -36.92 -2.29 -15.47
CA PHE A 177 -38.36 -2.21 -15.71
C PHE A 177 -38.80 -1.20 -16.77
N ALA A 178 -38.02 -0.16 -17.06
CA ALA A 178 -38.39 0.87 -18.01
C ALA A 178 -38.58 0.31 -19.43
N ASP A 179 -39.63 0.76 -20.11
CA ASP A 179 -40.00 0.41 -21.48
C ASP A 179 -40.03 1.64 -22.40
N ASP A 180 -39.34 2.71 -22.00
CA ASP A 180 -39.16 3.91 -22.80
C ASP A 180 -38.01 3.78 -23.83
N GLN A 181 -37.99 4.70 -24.80
CA GLN A 181 -37.02 4.69 -25.89
C GLN A 181 -35.57 4.84 -25.40
N VAL A 182 -35.33 5.60 -24.32
CA VAL A 182 -33.97 5.84 -23.79
C VAL A 182 -33.41 4.54 -23.23
N ALA A 183 -34.21 3.82 -22.43
CA ALA A 183 -33.84 2.51 -21.90
C ALA A 183 -33.60 1.49 -23.01
N GLU A 184 -34.47 1.44 -24.03
CA GLU A 184 -34.28 0.54 -25.19
C GLU A 184 -33.00 0.86 -25.98
N ASP A 185 -32.76 2.13 -26.28
CA ASP A 185 -31.58 2.59 -27.02
C ASP A 185 -30.30 2.24 -26.27
N ILE A 186 -30.24 2.50 -24.96
CA ILE A 186 -29.08 2.14 -24.13
C ILE A 186 -28.90 0.62 -24.07
N LEU A 187 -29.95 -0.16 -23.76
CA LEU A 187 -29.85 -1.61 -23.57
C LEU A 187 -29.65 -2.39 -24.87
N SER A 188 -29.97 -1.82 -26.03
CA SER A 188 -29.64 -2.38 -27.34
C SER A 188 -28.14 -2.31 -27.64
N ASN A 189 -27.44 -1.33 -27.04
CA ASN A 189 -26.03 -1.02 -27.30
C ASN A 189 -25.09 -1.42 -26.17
N THR A 190 -25.58 -1.63 -24.95
CA THR A 190 -24.74 -1.78 -23.75
C THR A 190 -25.07 -3.02 -22.92
N ILE A 191 -24.11 -3.44 -22.10
CA ILE A 191 -24.29 -4.39 -21.00
C ILE A 191 -23.95 -3.62 -19.74
N LEU A 192 -24.93 -3.34 -18.89
CA LEU A 192 -24.71 -2.59 -17.67
C LEU A 192 -24.25 -3.53 -16.56
N VAL A 193 -23.16 -3.18 -15.89
CA VAL A 193 -22.61 -3.93 -14.76
C VAL A 193 -22.48 -2.96 -13.60
N PHE A 194 -22.96 -3.34 -12.43
CA PHE A 194 -22.91 -2.51 -11.23
C PHE A 194 -22.19 -3.27 -10.14
N ASN A 195 -21.19 -2.67 -9.50
CA ASN A 195 -20.77 -3.04 -8.15
C ASN A 195 -21.59 -2.19 -7.18
N VAL A 196 -22.59 -2.79 -6.53
CA VAL A 196 -23.69 -2.05 -5.89
C VAL A 196 -23.21 -1.24 -4.69
N VAL A 197 -22.44 -1.88 -3.81
CA VAL A 197 -21.79 -1.23 -2.67
C VAL A 197 -20.37 -1.76 -2.59
N SER A 198 -19.41 -0.91 -2.91
CA SER A 198 -18.00 -1.29 -2.91
C SER A 198 -17.46 -1.42 -1.48
N ASN A 199 -17.84 -0.50 -0.58
CA ASN A 199 -17.47 -0.52 0.83
C ASN A 199 -18.69 -0.63 1.78
N PRO A 200 -19.30 -1.83 1.90
CA PRO A 200 -20.45 -2.02 2.79
C PRO A 200 -20.09 -1.83 4.27
N ASP A 201 -18.84 -2.09 4.66
CA ASP A 201 -18.38 -1.93 6.03
C ASP A 201 -18.35 -0.47 6.45
N GLY A 202 -17.74 0.37 5.61
CA GLY A 202 -17.71 1.80 5.83
C GLY A 202 -19.12 2.39 5.79
N ARG A 203 -19.99 1.91 4.90
CA ARG A 203 -21.40 2.33 4.83
C ARG A 203 -22.15 2.06 6.12
N ILE A 204 -21.97 0.88 6.70
CA ILE A 204 -22.61 0.51 7.98
C ILE A 204 -22.10 1.39 9.14
N ASN A 205 -20.80 1.72 9.13
CA ASN A 205 -20.16 2.45 10.22
C ASN A 205 -20.14 3.98 10.02
N GLY A 206 -20.56 4.48 8.86
CA GLY A 206 -20.44 5.88 8.46
C GLY A 206 -18.99 6.36 8.37
N THR A 207 -18.12 5.55 7.77
CA THR A 207 -16.70 5.86 7.62
C THR A 207 -16.25 5.73 6.17
N ARG A 208 -15.35 6.63 5.74
CA ARG A 208 -14.64 6.52 4.45
C ARG A 208 -13.95 5.18 4.27
N GLN A 209 -13.18 4.74 5.26
CA GLN A 209 -12.37 3.52 5.22
C GLN A 209 -13.21 2.24 5.41
N ASN A 210 -12.65 1.08 5.05
CA ASN A 210 -13.25 -0.23 5.31
C ASN A 210 -12.98 -0.73 6.75
N SER A 211 -13.40 -1.95 7.11
CA SER A 211 -13.19 -2.51 8.46
C SER A 211 -11.71 -2.67 8.87
N ASN A 212 -10.78 -2.68 7.93
CA ASN A 212 -9.34 -2.68 8.22
C ASN A 212 -8.77 -1.27 8.46
N GLY A 213 -9.60 -0.22 8.34
CA GLY A 213 -9.18 1.17 8.47
C GLY A 213 -8.36 1.67 7.27
N LEU A 214 -8.48 1.04 6.10
CA LEU A 214 -7.82 1.50 4.87
C LEU A 214 -8.82 2.15 3.91
N ASP A 215 -8.32 3.14 3.17
CA ASP A 215 -9.01 3.72 2.03
C ASP A 215 -8.87 2.77 0.83
N ILE A 216 -9.99 2.23 0.34
CA ILE A 216 -9.99 1.28 -0.78
C ILE A 216 -9.60 1.97 -2.09
N ASN A 217 -9.94 3.26 -2.26
CA ASN A 217 -9.54 4.06 -3.42
C ASN A 217 -8.06 4.50 -3.35
N ARG A 218 -7.23 3.73 -2.63
CA ARG A 218 -5.77 3.81 -2.58
C ARG A 218 -5.18 2.40 -2.58
N ASP A 219 -5.88 1.35 -3.01
CA ASP A 219 -5.40 -0.04 -2.90
C ASP A 219 -5.27 -0.75 -4.25
N PHE A 220 -5.52 -0.10 -5.39
CA PHE A 220 -5.61 -0.81 -6.68
C PHE A 220 -4.28 -1.29 -7.25
N LEU A 221 -3.17 -0.62 -6.90
CA LEU A 221 -1.83 -1.09 -7.22
C LEU A 221 -1.49 -2.39 -6.48
N VAL A 222 -1.66 -2.43 -5.15
CA VAL A 222 -1.17 -3.54 -4.31
C VAL A 222 -2.24 -4.60 -4.00
N GLN A 223 -3.51 -4.23 -4.11
CA GLN A 223 -4.71 -5.06 -3.99
C GLN A 223 -4.68 -5.91 -2.73
N THR A 224 -4.53 -5.27 -1.57
CA THR A 224 -4.48 -5.97 -0.28
C THR A 224 -5.87 -6.24 0.26
N GLN A 225 -6.83 -5.36 0.00
CA GLN A 225 -8.19 -5.40 0.51
C GLN A 225 -9.10 -6.31 -0.31
N PRO A 226 -10.03 -7.04 0.33
CA PRO A 226 -10.93 -7.95 -0.39
C PRO A 226 -11.90 -7.20 -1.32
N GLU A 227 -12.30 -5.98 -0.99
CA GLU A 227 -13.14 -5.11 -1.81
C GLU A 227 -12.44 -4.73 -3.13
N ALA A 228 -11.20 -4.21 -3.05
CA ALA A 228 -10.37 -3.90 -4.22
C ALA A 228 -10.17 -5.14 -5.11
N LYS A 229 -9.87 -6.31 -4.51
CA LYS A 229 -9.74 -7.57 -5.25
C LYS A 229 -11.04 -7.95 -5.98
N ALA A 230 -12.20 -7.73 -5.37
CA ALA A 230 -13.49 -8.03 -5.99
C ALA A 230 -13.78 -7.12 -7.19
N LEU A 231 -13.46 -5.82 -7.09
CA LEU A 231 -13.64 -4.88 -8.19
C LEU A 231 -12.64 -5.12 -9.34
N VAL A 232 -11.37 -5.38 -9.03
CA VAL A 232 -10.37 -5.80 -10.04
C VAL A 232 -10.83 -7.07 -10.75
N ASN A 233 -11.42 -8.04 -10.04
CA ASN A 233 -11.98 -9.25 -10.66
C ASN A 233 -13.18 -8.93 -11.58
N LEU A 234 -13.98 -7.89 -11.30
CA LEU A 234 -15.01 -7.43 -12.22
C LEU A 234 -14.41 -6.76 -13.44
N MET A 235 -13.46 -5.84 -13.27
CA MET A 235 -12.77 -5.14 -14.35
C MET A 235 -12.08 -6.12 -15.30
N THR A 236 -11.36 -7.11 -14.79
CA THR A 236 -10.69 -8.13 -15.62
C THR A 236 -11.68 -9.11 -16.27
N ARG A 237 -12.78 -9.46 -15.58
CA ARG A 237 -13.82 -10.33 -16.13
C ARG A 237 -14.56 -9.67 -17.28
N TRP A 238 -14.92 -8.40 -17.12
CA TRP A 238 -15.72 -7.68 -18.11
C TRP A 238 -14.88 -6.96 -19.14
N ASN A 239 -13.67 -6.50 -18.79
CA ASN A 239 -12.87 -5.51 -19.54
C ASN A 239 -13.76 -4.34 -20.02
N PRO A 240 -14.38 -3.59 -19.08
CA PRO A 240 -15.38 -2.59 -19.41
C PRO A 240 -14.86 -1.59 -20.45
N MET A 241 -15.73 -1.10 -21.33
CA MET A 241 -15.39 0.03 -22.20
C MET A 241 -15.38 1.32 -21.38
N VAL A 242 -16.38 1.49 -20.52
CA VAL A 242 -16.54 2.66 -19.65
C VAL A 242 -16.61 2.21 -18.19
N PHE A 243 -15.95 2.95 -17.30
CA PHE A 243 -16.01 2.75 -15.86
C PHE A 243 -16.34 4.07 -15.14
N MET A 244 -17.30 4.05 -14.22
CA MET A 244 -17.68 5.22 -13.43
C MET A 244 -17.62 4.87 -11.94
N ASP A 245 -16.81 5.59 -11.19
CA ASP A 245 -16.72 5.50 -9.72
C ASP A 245 -17.53 6.64 -9.10
N LEU A 246 -18.62 6.30 -8.40
CA LEU A 246 -19.57 7.28 -7.88
C LEU A 246 -19.22 7.61 -6.42
N HIS A 247 -18.71 8.83 -6.25
CA HIS A 247 -18.21 9.44 -5.01
C HIS A 247 -19.11 10.59 -4.53
N GLY A 248 -18.62 11.41 -3.58
CA GLY A 248 -19.31 12.60 -3.14
C GLY A 248 -18.41 13.58 -2.38
N TYR A 249 -18.99 14.74 -2.08
CA TYR A 249 -18.38 15.89 -1.38
C TYR A 249 -17.57 16.86 -2.24
N VAL A 250 -17.59 16.69 -3.57
CA VAL A 250 -17.03 17.65 -4.54
C VAL A 250 -18.03 17.77 -5.70
N ASN A 251 -18.05 18.89 -6.45
CA ASN A 251 -18.82 19.02 -7.69
C ASN A 251 -17.89 18.78 -8.89
N LEU A 252 -17.63 17.52 -9.26
CA LEU A 252 -16.55 17.20 -10.19
C LEU A 252 -16.82 15.95 -11.05
N ILE A 253 -16.41 16.01 -12.32
CA ILE A 253 -16.38 14.88 -13.26
C ILE A 253 -14.99 14.84 -13.91
N GLU A 254 -14.26 13.73 -13.78
CA GLU A 254 -12.99 13.51 -14.51
C GLU A 254 -13.18 13.58 -16.04
N PRO A 255 -12.18 13.92 -16.86
CA PRO A 255 -10.74 13.67 -16.71
C PRO A 255 -9.96 14.60 -15.77
N THR A 256 -8.85 14.08 -15.25
CA THR A 256 -7.93 14.71 -14.30
C THR A 256 -7.05 15.80 -14.91
N THR A 257 -6.36 16.58 -14.08
CA THR A 257 -5.21 17.40 -14.52
C THR A 257 -4.00 16.52 -14.79
N ASP A 258 -2.95 17.11 -15.35
CA ASP A 258 -1.60 16.54 -15.38
C ASP A 258 -0.95 16.54 -13.96
N PRO A 259 0.13 15.78 -13.74
CA PRO A 259 0.77 14.84 -14.65
C PRO A 259 -0.01 13.53 -14.83
N TYR A 260 0.32 12.79 -15.88
CA TYR A 260 -0.19 11.45 -16.14
C TYR A 260 0.98 10.47 -16.14
N ASN A 261 0.75 9.24 -15.71
CA ASN A 261 1.78 8.22 -15.83
C ASN A 261 2.09 7.96 -17.32
N PRO A 262 3.36 7.92 -17.74
CA PRO A 262 3.73 7.73 -19.14
C PRO A 262 3.31 6.35 -19.66
N ASN A 263 3.00 5.39 -18.78
CA ASN A 263 2.54 4.06 -19.16
C ASN A 263 1.07 4.02 -19.63
N TYR A 264 0.34 5.12 -19.56
CA TYR A 264 -1.02 5.23 -20.09
C TYR A 264 -1.01 5.63 -21.57
N GLU A 265 -1.91 5.02 -22.34
CA GLU A 265 -2.25 5.47 -23.70
C GLU A 265 -3.17 6.70 -23.63
N PHE A 266 -2.65 7.79 -23.07
CA PHE A 266 -3.45 8.98 -22.75
C PHE A 266 -4.03 9.65 -24.00
N ASP A 267 -3.33 9.59 -25.13
CA ASP A 267 -3.80 10.10 -26.43
C ASP A 267 -5.11 9.41 -26.89
N LEU A 268 -5.19 8.09 -26.73
CA LEU A 268 -6.38 7.29 -27.05
C LEU A 268 -7.51 7.49 -26.03
N PHE A 269 -7.15 7.74 -24.76
CA PHE A 269 -8.10 8.02 -23.69
C PHE A 269 -8.76 9.40 -23.88
N ILE A 270 -7.96 10.47 -23.91
CA ILE A 270 -8.47 11.85 -23.85
C ILE A 270 -9.28 12.24 -25.09
N LYS A 271 -9.00 11.59 -26.23
CA LYS A 271 -9.78 11.69 -27.48
C LYS A 271 -11.29 11.51 -27.27
N TRP A 272 -11.68 10.66 -26.31
CA TRP A 272 -13.08 10.42 -25.98
C TRP A 272 -13.45 10.99 -24.61
N ALA A 273 -12.50 10.99 -23.66
CA ALA A 273 -12.83 11.22 -22.26
C ALA A 273 -13.41 12.61 -21.98
N LEU A 274 -12.89 13.65 -22.64
CA LEU A 274 -13.36 15.03 -22.44
C LEU A 274 -14.78 15.24 -22.94
N ASP A 275 -15.07 14.89 -24.20
CA ASP A 275 -16.42 15.03 -24.77
C ASP A 275 -17.44 14.16 -24.04
N HIS A 276 -17.00 12.99 -23.55
CA HIS A 276 -17.85 12.13 -22.75
C HIS A 276 -18.18 12.77 -21.39
N ALA A 277 -17.21 13.40 -20.72
CA ALA A 277 -17.43 14.14 -19.47
C ALA A 277 -18.33 15.37 -19.67
N ILE A 278 -18.16 16.10 -20.78
CA ILE A 278 -19.04 17.22 -21.16
C ILE A 278 -20.48 16.72 -21.36
N ALA A 279 -20.69 15.56 -21.99
CA ALA A 279 -22.03 14.99 -22.12
C ALA A 279 -22.66 14.61 -20.76
N MET A 280 -21.86 14.24 -19.76
CA MET A 280 -22.35 14.00 -18.40
C MET A 280 -22.75 15.31 -17.72
N GLU A 281 -21.91 16.34 -17.81
CA GLU A 281 -22.21 17.69 -17.32
C GLU A 281 -23.48 18.24 -17.98
N ASP A 282 -23.60 18.16 -19.31
CA ASP A 282 -24.76 18.65 -20.05
C ASP A 282 -26.07 18.00 -19.57
N GLU A 283 -26.05 16.69 -19.27
CA GLU A 283 -27.21 15.99 -18.72
C GLU A 283 -27.53 16.45 -17.29
N VAL A 284 -26.52 16.65 -16.44
CA VAL A 284 -26.69 17.20 -15.08
C VAL A 284 -27.33 18.60 -15.12
N ILE A 285 -26.86 19.45 -16.04
CA ILE A 285 -27.25 20.86 -16.16
C ILE A 285 -28.59 21.01 -16.86
N SER A 286 -28.91 20.17 -17.85
CA SER A 286 -30.17 20.25 -18.60
C SER A 286 -31.38 19.81 -17.78
N ASN A 287 -31.18 18.96 -16.78
CA ASN A 287 -32.23 18.43 -15.90
C ASN A 287 -32.32 19.20 -14.55
N LYS A 288 -31.92 20.49 -14.52
CA LYS A 288 -31.94 21.32 -13.30
C LYS A 288 -33.30 21.44 -12.61
N GLU A 289 -34.37 21.31 -13.39
CA GLU A 289 -35.75 21.38 -12.89
C GLU A 289 -36.14 20.14 -12.06
N ASP A 290 -35.37 19.04 -12.16
CA ASP A 290 -35.59 17.81 -11.37
C ASP A 290 -34.94 17.87 -9.99
N TYR A 291 -34.08 18.86 -9.73
CA TYR A 291 -33.53 19.09 -8.40
C TYR A 291 -34.53 19.84 -7.52
N GLU A 292 -34.41 19.69 -6.21
CA GLU A 292 -35.27 20.35 -5.23
C GLU A 292 -34.58 21.56 -4.59
N SER A 293 -33.31 21.46 -4.26
CA SER A 293 -32.57 22.52 -3.57
C SER A 293 -32.12 23.64 -4.50
N ASP A 294 -32.03 24.85 -3.93
CA ASP A 294 -31.54 26.04 -4.65
C ASP A 294 -30.09 25.88 -5.12
N TYR A 295 -29.28 25.09 -4.43
CA TYR A 295 -27.87 24.87 -4.83
C TYR A 295 -27.80 24.19 -6.20
N TYR A 296 -28.50 23.06 -6.38
CA TYR A 296 -28.44 22.31 -7.63
C TYR A 296 -29.23 23.00 -8.77
N LYS A 297 -30.35 23.66 -8.46
CA LYS A 297 -31.11 24.47 -9.45
C LYS A 297 -30.27 25.59 -10.07
N ASN A 298 -29.37 26.18 -9.28
CA ASN A 298 -28.49 27.27 -9.71
C ASN A 298 -27.08 26.81 -10.12
N LEU A 299 -26.86 25.50 -10.29
CA LEU A 299 -25.54 24.96 -10.62
C LEU A 299 -25.14 25.29 -12.06
N ASP A 300 -24.38 26.34 -12.33
CA ASP A 300 -24.12 26.73 -13.73
C ASP A 300 -23.09 25.87 -14.48
N GLN A 301 -22.30 25.07 -13.75
CA GLN A 301 -21.24 24.23 -14.30
C GLN A 301 -20.89 23.08 -13.34
N VAL A 302 -20.36 21.98 -13.89
CA VAL A 302 -19.67 20.93 -13.14
C VAL A 302 -18.17 21.01 -13.43
N THR A 303 -17.32 20.96 -12.41
CA THR A 303 -15.87 21.06 -12.64
C THR A 303 -15.38 19.82 -13.38
N ILE A 304 -14.75 20.03 -14.53
CA ILE A 304 -13.99 19.01 -15.26
C ILE A 304 -12.50 19.38 -15.12
N PRO A 305 -11.70 18.68 -14.28
CA PRO A 305 -10.35 19.13 -13.92
C PRO A 305 -9.45 19.41 -15.12
N TYR A 306 -9.46 18.54 -16.14
CA TYR A 306 -8.71 18.74 -17.37
C TYR A 306 -9.01 20.07 -18.08
N ARG A 307 -10.27 20.52 -18.03
CA ARG A 307 -10.75 21.75 -18.66
C ARG A 307 -10.53 22.96 -17.76
N ASP A 308 -10.86 22.81 -16.47
CA ASP A 308 -11.15 23.92 -15.56
C ASP A 308 -10.03 24.18 -14.51
N MET A 309 -9.12 23.22 -14.29
CA MET A 309 -8.09 23.31 -13.24
C MET A 309 -6.67 23.34 -13.83
N GLU A 310 -5.74 24.02 -13.15
CA GLU A 310 -4.34 24.05 -13.56
C GLU A 310 -3.54 22.82 -13.11
N SER A 311 -3.76 22.34 -11.88
CA SER A 311 -3.01 21.20 -11.30
C SER A 311 -3.74 20.60 -10.09
N GLY A 312 -3.12 19.61 -9.43
CA GLY A 312 -3.48 19.13 -8.09
C GLY A 312 -4.66 18.16 -8.00
N TRP A 313 -5.26 17.79 -9.13
CA TRP A 313 -6.16 16.64 -9.26
C TRP A 313 -5.60 15.73 -10.36
N ASP A 314 -4.39 15.22 -10.14
CA ASP A 314 -3.61 14.56 -11.18
C ASP A 314 -4.07 13.13 -11.49
N GLY A 315 -3.78 12.69 -12.72
CA GLY A 315 -4.05 11.33 -13.18
C GLY A 315 -2.86 10.39 -13.08
N TYR A 316 -1.86 10.69 -12.23
CA TYR A 316 -0.59 9.98 -12.27
C TYR A 316 -0.64 8.60 -11.58
N PRO A 317 -0.99 8.46 -10.29
CA PRO A 317 -0.78 7.20 -9.61
C PRO A 317 -1.77 6.09 -10.02
N PRO A 318 -1.30 4.85 -10.16
CA PRO A 318 -2.11 3.69 -10.51
C PRO A 318 -2.90 3.13 -9.30
N ILE A 319 -3.15 3.95 -8.28
CA ILE A 319 -3.67 3.50 -6.97
C ILE A 319 -5.17 3.72 -6.81
N PHE A 320 -5.69 4.69 -7.56
CA PHE A 320 -7.10 5.02 -7.63
C PHE A 320 -7.79 4.03 -8.56
N THR A 321 -9.08 3.83 -8.33
CA THR A 321 -9.89 2.91 -9.13
C THR A 321 -9.89 3.28 -10.61
N THR A 322 -10.02 4.58 -10.93
CA THR A 322 -10.15 5.09 -12.29
C THR A 322 -8.83 5.00 -13.03
N GLN A 323 -7.75 5.55 -12.48
CA GLN A 323 -6.41 5.42 -13.07
C GLN A 323 -5.98 3.95 -13.25
N TYR A 324 -6.29 3.06 -12.31
CA TYR A 324 -6.05 1.62 -12.50
C TYR A 324 -6.88 1.04 -13.67
N ALA A 325 -8.14 1.47 -13.84
CA ALA A 325 -9.00 1.01 -14.93
C ALA A 325 -8.50 1.46 -16.32
N MET A 326 -7.79 2.60 -16.41
CA MET A 326 -7.16 3.07 -17.66
C MET A 326 -6.14 2.07 -18.21
N TYR A 327 -5.35 1.40 -17.36
CA TYR A 327 -4.46 0.30 -17.80
C TYR A 327 -5.20 -0.94 -18.32
N ASN A 328 -6.53 -1.00 -18.13
CA ASN A 328 -7.40 -1.99 -18.75
C ASN A 328 -8.00 -1.52 -20.07
N GLY A 329 -7.53 -0.39 -20.61
CA GLY A 329 -8.04 0.25 -21.82
C GLY A 329 -9.42 0.87 -21.61
N THR A 330 -9.78 1.22 -20.38
CA THR A 330 -11.12 1.69 -20.01
C THR A 330 -11.17 3.22 -20.02
N TYR A 331 -12.26 3.79 -20.55
CA TYR A 331 -12.60 5.19 -20.32
C TYR A 331 -13.21 5.31 -18.93
N SER A 332 -12.44 5.80 -17.96
CA SER A 332 -12.81 5.80 -16.55
C SER A 332 -13.01 7.20 -15.98
N TYR A 333 -13.94 7.33 -15.04
CA TYR A 333 -14.35 8.61 -14.47
C TYR A 333 -14.59 8.50 -12.97
N THR A 334 -14.00 9.41 -12.20
CA THR A 334 -14.48 9.75 -10.86
C THR A 334 -15.62 10.74 -11.02
N LEU A 335 -16.79 10.42 -10.46
CA LEU A 335 -17.94 11.30 -10.40
C LEU A 335 -18.13 11.72 -8.95
N GLU A 336 -17.96 12.99 -8.64
CA GLU A 336 -18.14 13.53 -7.31
C GLU A 336 -19.45 14.33 -7.28
N ALA A 337 -20.45 13.82 -6.55
CA ALA A 337 -21.66 14.57 -6.28
C ALA A 337 -21.42 15.56 -5.13
N PRO A 338 -21.93 16.80 -5.21
CA PRO A 338 -21.61 17.85 -4.24
C PRO A 338 -21.90 17.48 -2.77
N ASN A 339 -23.02 16.82 -2.50
CA ASN A 339 -23.53 16.58 -1.15
C ASN A 339 -24.28 15.24 -1.03
N ASN A 340 -24.36 14.70 0.19
CA ASN A 340 -25.24 13.57 0.51
C ASN A 340 -26.70 14.01 0.65
N THR A 341 -27.41 14.13 -0.48
CA THR A 341 -28.83 14.51 -0.56
C THR A 341 -29.53 13.74 -1.68
N GLU A 342 -30.87 13.76 -1.72
CA GLU A 342 -31.62 13.25 -2.88
C GLU A 342 -31.18 13.93 -4.19
N ASP A 343 -30.93 15.24 -4.16
CA ASP A 343 -30.36 15.94 -5.33
C ASP A 343 -28.98 15.39 -5.73
N GLY A 344 -28.15 14.97 -4.78
CA GLY A 344 -26.88 14.30 -5.07
C GLY A 344 -27.06 12.93 -5.71
N VAL A 345 -28.13 12.21 -5.36
CA VAL A 345 -28.54 10.97 -6.04
C VAL A 345 -29.00 11.28 -7.47
N THR A 346 -29.88 12.26 -7.64
CA THR A 346 -30.36 12.72 -8.96
C THR A 346 -29.21 13.20 -9.84
N TRP A 347 -28.23 13.90 -9.28
CA TRP A 347 -27.03 14.35 -9.98
C TRP A 347 -26.24 13.16 -10.53
N HIS A 348 -26.02 12.12 -9.72
CA HIS A 348 -25.36 10.89 -10.17
C HIS A 348 -26.14 10.16 -11.25
N VAL A 349 -27.46 10.05 -11.10
CA VAL A 349 -28.35 9.45 -12.11
C VAL A 349 -28.21 10.20 -13.43
N ASN A 350 -28.27 11.54 -13.42
CA ASN A 350 -28.14 12.36 -14.61
C ASN A 350 -26.76 12.23 -15.25
N ALA A 351 -25.67 12.34 -14.47
CA ALA A 351 -24.31 12.17 -14.98
C ALA A 351 -24.12 10.80 -15.64
N VAL A 352 -24.59 9.71 -14.99
CA VAL A 352 -24.53 8.36 -15.56
C VAL A 352 -25.40 8.26 -16.82
N MET A 353 -26.59 8.84 -16.86
CA MET A 353 -27.43 8.82 -18.07
C MET A 353 -26.78 9.54 -19.25
N GLY A 354 -26.14 10.70 -19.02
CA GLY A 354 -25.33 11.38 -20.04
C GLY A 354 -24.20 10.49 -20.55
N ALA A 355 -23.51 9.81 -19.64
CA ALA A 355 -22.45 8.87 -19.99
C ALA A 355 -22.97 7.69 -20.83
N LEU A 356 -24.10 7.10 -20.45
CA LEU A 356 -24.68 5.95 -21.15
C LEU A 356 -25.18 6.31 -22.54
N LYS A 357 -25.81 7.48 -22.72
CA LYS A 357 -26.25 8.00 -24.02
C LYS A 357 -25.06 8.21 -24.96
N PHE A 358 -24.03 8.92 -24.50
CA PHE A 358 -22.82 9.17 -25.27
C PHE A 358 -22.11 7.87 -25.68
N ALA A 359 -21.95 6.93 -24.74
CA ALA A 359 -21.31 5.65 -25.01
C ALA A 359 -22.12 4.79 -26.00
N ALA A 360 -23.46 4.80 -25.90
CA ALA A 360 -24.33 4.06 -26.83
C ALA A 360 -24.21 4.60 -28.27
N GLU A 361 -24.14 5.92 -28.43
CA GLU A 361 -23.97 6.58 -29.73
C GLU A 361 -22.57 6.34 -30.34
N ASN A 362 -21.53 6.37 -29.50
CA ASN A 362 -20.13 6.36 -29.95
C ASN A 362 -19.41 5.01 -29.82
N LYS A 363 -20.11 3.94 -29.39
CA LYS A 363 -19.51 2.63 -29.03
C LYS A 363 -18.55 2.04 -30.06
N ALA A 364 -18.76 2.31 -31.36
CA ALA A 364 -17.92 1.76 -32.42
C ALA A 364 -16.52 2.36 -32.44
N GLY A 365 -16.43 3.69 -32.35
CA GLY A 365 -15.14 4.39 -32.28
C GLY A 365 -14.44 4.14 -30.95
N MET A 366 -15.16 4.25 -29.84
CA MET A 366 -14.61 4.01 -28.51
C MET A 366 -14.06 2.59 -28.36
N LEU A 367 -14.78 1.56 -28.80
CA LEU A 367 -14.29 0.19 -28.75
C LEU A 367 -13.10 -0.05 -29.69
N TYR A 368 -13.08 0.59 -30.87
CA TYR A 368 -11.96 0.50 -31.80
C TYR A 368 -10.66 1.01 -31.16
N ASP A 369 -10.71 2.16 -30.51
CA ASP A 369 -9.54 2.77 -29.85
C ASP A 369 -9.18 2.04 -28.55
N GLN A 370 -10.15 1.51 -27.78
CA GLN A 370 -9.85 0.57 -26.68
C GLN A 370 -9.07 -0.66 -27.18
N ILE A 371 -9.41 -1.21 -28.34
CA ILE A 371 -8.67 -2.34 -28.92
C ILE A 371 -7.29 -1.89 -29.42
N GLU A 372 -7.15 -0.64 -29.89
CA GLU A 372 -5.88 -0.09 -30.34
C GLU A 372 -4.83 -0.06 -29.22
N ILE A 373 -5.22 0.24 -27.97
CA ILE A 373 -4.35 0.13 -26.78
C ILE A 373 -3.68 -1.24 -26.70
N PHE A 374 -4.46 -2.31 -26.83
CA PHE A 374 -3.94 -3.68 -26.79
C PHE A 374 -3.11 -4.04 -28.03
N LYS A 375 -3.45 -3.45 -29.18
CA LYS A 375 -2.73 -3.64 -30.43
C LYS A 375 -1.36 -2.99 -30.40
N ARG A 376 -1.25 -1.77 -29.87
CA ARG A 376 0.03 -1.07 -29.64
C ARG A 376 0.95 -1.92 -28.78
N GLY A 377 0.47 -2.40 -27.63
CA GLY A 377 1.25 -3.29 -26.75
C GLY A 377 1.73 -4.58 -27.42
N VAL A 378 0.89 -5.28 -28.20
CA VAL A 378 1.32 -6.50 -28.95
C VAL A 378 2.36 -6.19 -30.01
N ASN A 379 2.27 -5.01 -30.63
CA ASN A 379 3.20 -4.57 -31.67
C ASN A 379 4.43 -3.84 -31.12
N PHE A 380 4.57 -3.74 -29.80
CA PHE A 380 5.67 -3.02 -29.15
C PHE A 380 5.74 -1.54 -29.59
N ILE A 381 4.57 -0.90 -29.64
CA ILE A 381 4.43 0.54 -29.85
C ILE A 381 4.17 1.15 -28.47
N HIS A 382 4.99 2.12 -28.10
CA HIS A 382 4.95 2.75 -26.78
C HIS A 382 3.99 3.94 -26.78
N PRO A 383 3.30 4.21 -25.66
CA PRO A 383 2.61 5.47 -25.46
C PRO A 383 3.50 6.67 -25.82
N GLY A 384 2.94 7.62 -26.56
CA GLY A 384 3.68 8.83 -26.98
C GLY A 384 4.83 8.60 -27.98
N ASP A 385 4.94 7.39 -28.57
CA ASP A 385 6.04 6.98 -29.44
C ASP A 385 7.43 7.04 -28.75
N ASP A 386 7.48 6.88 -27.42
CA ASP A 386 8.71 6.83 -26.63
C ASP A 386 9.32 5.42 -26.62
N GLU A 387 10.24 5.15 -27.56
CA GLU A 387 10.91 3.85 -27.71
C GLU A 387 11.71 3.42 -26.47
N ASP A 388 12.06 4.34 -25.56
CA ASP A 388 12.85 4.06 -24.36
C ASP A 388 11.97 3.78 -23.10
N LEU A 389 10.64 3.89 -23.22
CA LEU A 389 9.73 3.81 -22.06
C LEU A 389 9.70 2.42 -21.37
N TYR A 390 9.91 1.34 -22.11
CA TYR A 390 9.99 0.00 -21.53
C TYR A 390 11.01 -0.89 -22.25
N PRO A 391 11.70 -1.79 -21.52
CA PRO A 391 12.63 -2.75 -22.12
C PRO A 391 11.89 -3.78 -22.99
N GLU A 392 12.60 -4.51 -23.86
CA GLU A 392 11.98 -5.63 -24.58
C GLU A 392 11.43 -6.71 -23.64
N THR A 393 12.15 -6.97 -22.55
CA THR A 393 11.84 -8.03 -21.58
C THR A 393 12.21 -7.61 -20.15
N TYR A 394 11.36 -7.92 -19.18
CA TYR A 394 11.76 -7.99 -17.77
C TYR A 394 12.10 -9.43 -17.36
N LEU A 395 13.22 -9.59 -16.67
CA LEU A 395 13.66 -10.82 -16.02
C LEU A 395 13.41 -10.70 -14.51
N LEU A 396 12.71 -11.67 -13.94
CA LEU A 396 12.47 -11.76 -12.50
C LEU A 396 13.17 -13.02 -11.95
N PRO A 397 14.44 -12.90 -11.52
CA PRO A 397 15.16 -13.98 -10.85
C PRO A 397 14.45 -14.44 -9.57
N VAL A 398 14.71 -15.69 -9.19
CA VAL A 398 14.09 -16.32 -8.01
C VAL A 398 15.20 -16.68 -7.03
N ASP A 399 15.13 -16.16 -5.80
CA ASP A 399 15.97 -16.66 -4.71
C ASP A 399 15.50 -18.08 -4.33
N GLU A 400 16.38 -19.08 -4.47
CA GLU A 400 16.06 -20.46 -4.13
C GLU A 400 15.76 -20.68 -2.65
N THR A 401 16.33 -19.85 -1.76
CA THR A 401 16.12 -19.95 -0.31
C THR A 401 14.75 -19.39 0.07
N ASP A 402 14.40 -18.26 -0.52
CA ASP A 402 13.12 -17.58 -0.32
C ASP A 402 12.47 -17.17 -1.65
N PRO A 403 11.80 -18.11 -2.33
CA PRO A 403 11.13 -17.81 -3.60
C PRO A 403 9.82 -17.03 -3.40
N THR A 404 9.41 -16.77 -2.15
CA THR A 404 8.05 -16.33 -1.83
C THR A 404 7.76 -14.91 -2.33
N VAL A 405 8.77 -14.04 -2.36
CA VAL A 405 8.62 -12.63 -2.80
C VAL A 405 8.40 -12.57 -4.31
N THR A 406 9.27 -13.19 -5.11
CA THR A 406 9.11 -13.24 -6.57
C THR A 406 7.83 -13.99 -6.98
N ILE A 407 7.47 -15.09 -6.30
CA ILE A 407 6.22 -15.82 -6.58
C ILE A 407 4.98 -14.97 -6.27
N LYS A 408 5.01 -14.16 -5.21
CA LYS A 408 3.94 -13.20 -4.92
C LYS A 408 3.82 -12.17 -6.05
N ALA A 409 4.93 -11.60 -6.49
CA ALA A 409 4.96 -10.63 -7.59
C ALA A 409 4.40 -11.23 -8.89
N VAL A 410 4.85 -12.43 -9.29
CA VAL A 410 4.37 -13.10 -10.50
C VAL A 410 2.88 -13.42 -10.42
N ASN A 411 2.38 -13.93 -9.29
CA ASN A 411 0.95 -14.16 -9.12
C ASN A 411 0.14 -12.86 -9.18
N HIS A 412 0.70 -11.74 -8.70
CA HIS A 412 0.08 -10.43 -8.82
C HIS A 412 0.00 -9.97 -10.29
N LEU A 413 1.09 -10.07 -11.05
CA LEU A 413 1.11 -9.78 -12.49
C LEU A 413 0.08 -10.62 -13.26
N LEU A 414 0.07 -11.94 -13.04
CA LEU A 414 -0.88 -12.86 -13.70
C LEU A 414 -2.34 -12.52 -13.38
N LYS A 415 -2.64 -12.14 -12.14
CA LYS A 415 -3.98 -11.73 -11.72
C LYS A 415 -4.46 -10.45 -12.43
N ASN A 416 -3.52 -9.58 -12.80
CA ASN A 416 -3.76 -8.36 -13.58
C ASN A 416 -3.72 -8.59 -15.10
N GLY A 417 -3.64 -9.85 -15.55
CA GLY A 417 -3.70 -10.20 -16.97
C GLY A 417 -2.37 -10.06 -17.71
N VAL A 418 -1.28 -9.72 -17.01
CA VAL A 418 0.07 -9.72 -17.57
C VAL A 418 0.48 -11.16 -17.89
N LYS A 419 1.00 -11.38 -19.09
CA LYS A 419 1.54 -12.67 -19.53
C LYS A 419 2.94 -12.82 -18.96
N VAL A 420 3.14 -13.90 -18.22
CA VAL A 420 4.44 -14.29 -17.65
C VAL A 420 4.83 -15.66 -18.18
N GLU A 421 6.09 -15.82 -18.51
CA GLU A 421 6.71 -17.08 -18.90
C GLU A 421 7.81 -17.46 -17.90
N GLN A 422 8.33 -18.68 -18.00
CA GLN A 422 9.41 -19.18 -17.17
C GLN A 422 10.48 -19.84 -18.03
N ALA A 423 11.75 -19.51 -17.80
CA ALA A 423 12.89 -20.11 -18.49
C ALA A 423 12.97 -21.62 -18.23
N ARG A 424 13.23 -22.41 -19.29
CA ARG A 424 13.35 -23.87 -19.20
C ARG A 424 14.75 -24.35 -18.81
N GLU A 425 15.75 -23.57 -19.20
CA GLU A 425 17.17 -23.85 -19.06
C GLU A 425 17.88 -22.55 -18.70
N PRO A 426 19.10 -22.59 -18.13
CA PRO A 426 19.90 -21.39 -17.93
C PRO A 426 20.14 -20.66 -19.26
N PHE A 427 20.25 -19.33 -19.22
CA PHE A 427 20.44 -18.48 -20.39
C PHE A 427 21.25 -17.23 -20.04
N THR A 428 21.68 -16.48 -21.05
CA THR A 428 22.37 -15.20 -20.90
C THR A 428 21.52 -14.10 -21.52
N ALA A 429 21.42 -12.95 -20.85
CA ALA A 429 20.78 -11.74 -21.35
C ALA A 429 21.43 -10.52 -20.69
N GLY A 430 21.57 -9.39 -21.39
CA GLY A 430 22.17 -8.19 -20.81
C GLY A 430 23.62 -8.37 -20.32
N GLY A 431 24.32 -9.41 -20.79
CA GLY A 431 25.69 -9.75 -20.37
C GLY A 431 25.80 -10.61 -19.10
N GLU A 432 24.68 -10.95 -18.43
CA GLU A 432 24.63 -11.75 -17.21
C GLU A 432 23.99 -13.14 -17.45
N GLU A 433 24.38 -14.14 -16.66
CA GLU A 433 23.77 -15.48 -16.68
C GLU A 433 22.60 -15.58 -15.70
N TYR A 434 21.52 -16.22 -16.13
CA TYR A 434 20.31 -16.44 -15.35
C TYR A 434 19.94 -17.93 -15.31
N ASP A 435 19.46 -18.38 -14.17
CA ASP A 435 19.10 -19.77 -13.94
C ASP A 435 17.80 -20.18 -14.65
N ALA A 436 17.68 -21.50 -14.89
CA ALA A 436 16.40 -22.10 -15.23
C ALA A 436 15.38 -21.80 -14.13
N GLY A 437 14.15 -21.48 -14.50
CA GLY A 437 13.12 -21.10 -13.54
C GLY A 437 12.96 -19.59 -13.34
N THR A 438 13.88 -18.75 -13.84
CA THR A 438 13.71 -17.29 -13.94
C THR A 438 12.41 -16.96 -14.67
N PHE A 439 11.62 -16.04 -14.12
CA PHE A 439 10.38 -15.59 -14.76
C PHE A 439 10.67 -14.49 -15.77
N ILE A 440 9.91 -14.50 -16.86
CA ILE A 440 10.13 -13.67 -18.04
C ILE A 440 8.84 -12.92 -18.35
N VAL A 441 8.91 -11.61 -18.48
CA VAL A 441 7.79 -10.75 -18.91
C VAL A 441 8.21 -10.07 -20.21
N ASN A 442 7.90 -10.71 -21.34
CA ASN A 442 8.10 -10.12 -22.66
C ASN A 442 7.10 -8.97 -22.85
N MET A 443 7.57 -7.77 -23.20
CA MET A 443 6.73 -6.58 -23.20
C MET A 443 5.85 -6.43 -24.45
N ASN A 444 6.10 -7.20 -25.51
CA ASN A 444 5.22 -7.31 -26.68
C ASN A 444 3.93 -8.09 -26.40
N GLN A 445 3.08 -7.53 -25.55
CA GLN A 445 1.85 -8.13 -25.06
C GLN A 445 0.74 -7.09 -24.87
N PRO A 446 -0.54 -7.50 -24.84
CA PRO A 446 -1.67 -6.57 -24.70
C PRO A 446 -1.61 -5.70 -23.44
N LYS A 447 -1.05 -6.22 -22.35
CA LYS A 447 -1.01 -5.55 -21.04
C LYS A 447 0.38 -4.94 -20.76
N ALA A 448 1.08 -4.46 -21.81
CA ALA A 448 2.41 -3.86 -21.70
C ALA A 448 2.44 -2.70 -20.68
N GLY A 449 1.56 -1.69 -20.82
CA GLY A 449 1.51 -0.56 -19.88
C GLY A 449 1.23 -0.97 -18.43
N MET A 450 0.32 -1.94 -18.21
CA MET A 450 0.07 -2.51 -16.86
C MET A 450 1.31 -3.22 -16.30
N ALA A 451 2.04 -3.97 -17.14
CA ALA A 451 3.25 -4.66 -16.73
C ALA A 451 4.36 -3.68 -16.38
N ASN A 452 4.60 -2.68 -17.23
CA ASN A 452 5.65 -1.69 -17.02
C ASN A 452 5.37 -0.85 -15.77
N MET A 453 4.14 -0.33 -15.62
CA MET A 453 3.74 0.43 -14.43
C MET A 453 4.07 -0.30 -13.11
N MET A 454 3.96 -1.63 -13.10
CA MET A 454 4.26 -2.42 -11.90
C MET A 454 5.75 -2.75 -11.73
N LEU A 455 6.55 -2.78 -12.80
CA LEU A 455 7.91 -3.34 -12.83
C LEU A 455 9.02 -2.31 -13.06
N TRP A 456 8.69 -1.17 -13.67
CA TRP A 456 9.63 -0.10 -13.94
C TRP A 456 10.11 0.60 -12.66
N GLU A 457 11.17 1.39 -12.81
CA GLU A 457 11.79 2.10 -11.69
C GLU A 457 11.02 3.36 -11.27
N GLY A 458 10.14 3.85 -12.13
CA GLY A 458 9.49 5.16 -11.99
C GLY A 458 10.36 6.31 -12.51
N GLU A 459 9.89 7.53 -12.30
CA GLU A 459 10.58 8.76 -12.69
C GLU A 459 10.46 9.82 -11.58
N ASP A 460 11.26 10.87 -11.68
CA ASP A 460 11.12 12.08 -10.88
C ASP A 460 10.09 13.03 -11.52
N VAL A 461 8.96 13.23 -10.85
CA VAL A 461 7.92 14.15 -11.32
C VAL A 461 7.95 15.50 -10.59
N SER A 462 8.98 15.76 -9.78
CA SER A 462 9.08 16.96 -8.94
C SER A 462 9.09 18.27 -9.75
N ASP A 463 9.68 18.23 -10.94
CA ASP A 463 9.74 19.38 -11.86
C ASP A 463 8.60 19.41 -12.89
N ILE A 464 7.81 18.32 -12.99
CA ILE A 464 6.69 18.23 -13.94
C ILE A 464 5.49 19.01 -13.43
N THR A 465 5.24 19.00 -12.11
CA THR A 465 4.03 19.62 -11.53
C THR A 465 4.29 20.49 -10.32
N ALA A 466 3.43 21.49 -10.12
CA ALA A 466 3.38 22.31 -8.92
C ALA A 466 3.02 21.48 -7.68
N SER A 467 2.07 20.55 -7.83
CA SER A 467 1.44 19.80 -6.74
C SER A 467 0.95 18.43 -7.23
N MET A 468 1.07 17.43 -6.35
CA MET A 468 0.48 16.11 -6.50
C MET A 468 -0.67 15.93 -5.52
N TYR A 469 -1.71 15.20 -5.93
CA TYR A 469 -2.85 14.85 -5.10
C TYR A 469 -2.52 13.69 -4.15
N ASP A 470 -1.76 12.69 -4.61
CA ASP A 470 -1.26 11.58 -3.78
C ASP A 470 0.08 11.05 -4.32
N ILE A 471 0.43 9.78 -4.07
CA ILE A 471 1.76 9.26 -4.39
C ILE A 471 2.10 9.35 -5.89
N ALA A 472 3.39 9.38 -6.22
CA ALA A 472 3.91 9.32 -7.60
C ALA A 472 4.80 8.09 -7.81
N VAL A 473 4.62 7.03 -7.01
CA VAL A 473 5.44 5.81 -7.08
C VAL A 473 4.60 4.58 -7.37
N SER A 474 5.13 3.68 -8.21
CA SER A 474 4.44 2.45 -8.64
C SER A 474 5.34 1.21 -8.76
N GLY A 475 6.67 1.38 -8.73
CA GLY A 475 7.64 0.29 -8.84
C GLY A 475 7.51 -0.74 -7.69
N LEU A 476 6.85 -1.86 -7.98
CA LEU A 476 6.71 -2.96 -7.03
C LEU A 476 8.03 -3.66 -6.67
N PRO A 477 9.06 -3.75 -7.54
CA PRO A 477 10.36 -4.33 -7.19
C PRO A 477 10.93 -3.76 -5.88
N ASP A 478 10.98 -2.44 -5.77
CA ASP A 478 11.48 -1.74 -4.57
C ASP A 478 10.50 -1.79 -3.40
N LEU A 479 9.19 -1.65 -3.66
CA LEU A 479 8.18 -1.66 -2.61
C LEU A 479 8.04 -3.04 -1.95
N TRP A 480 8.25 -4.13 -2.70
CA TRP A 480 8.08 -5.51 -2.23
C TRP A 480 9.38 -6.27 -2.02
N GLY A 481 10.49 -5.80 -2.58
CA GLY A 481 11.84 -6.35 -2.39
C GLY A 481 12.16 -7.55 -3.28
N PHE A 482 11.86 -7.45 -4.58
CA PHE A 482 12.27 -8.43 -5.59
C PHE A 482 12.95 -7.74 -6.77
N ASP A 483 13.72 -8.49 -7.55
CA ASP A 483 14.41 -7.95 -8.72
C ASP A 483 13.52 -7.99 -9.97
N ALA A 484 13.53 -6.88 -10.72
CA ALA A 484 13.01 -6.82 -12.08
C ALA A 484 14.06 -6.17 -12.98
N ILE A 485 14.69 -6.96 -13.82
CA ILE A 485 15.82 -6.54 -14.65
C ILE A 485 15.31 -6.36 -16.08
N GLY A 486 15.31 -5.11 -16.56
CA GLY A 486 15.00 -4.80 -17.95
C GLY A 486 16.16 -5.15 -18.87
N VAL A 487 15.89 -5.85 -19.97
CA VAL A 487 16.86 -6.14 -21.03
C VAL A 487 16.25 -5.89 -22.41
N ASP A 488 17.06 -5.38 -23.34
CA ASP A 488 16.69 -5.09 -24.73
C ASP A 488 16.85 -6.32 -25.63
N GLU A 489 16.48 -7.48 -25.10
CA GLU A 489 16.58 -8.77 -25.78
C GLU A 489 15.36 -9.63 -25.46
N LYS A 490 14.78 -10.27 -26.49
CA LYS A 490 13.71 -11.25 -26.30
C LYS A 490 14.22 -12.61 -25.82
N VAL A 491 13.59 -13.15 -24.77
CA VAL A 491 13.84 -14.52 -24.29
C VAL A 491 12.77 -15.49 -24.81
N THR A 492 13.19 -16.59 -25.47
CA THR A 492 12.27 -17.46 -26.24
C THR A 492 12.21 -18.93 -25.79
N ASN A 493 13.23 -19.47 -25.11
CA ASN A 493 13.21 -20.86 -24.61
C ASN A 493 12.47 -20.97 -23.27
N THR A 494 11.18 -20.70 -23.30
CA THR A 494 10.34 -20.50 -22.11
C THR A 494 9.12 -21.42 -22.10
N LYS A 495 8.35 -21.37 -21.01
CA LYS A 495 7.00 -21.94 -20.90
C LYS A 495 6.06 -20.92 -20.28
N SER A 496 4.83 -20.81 -20.80
CA SER A 496 3.81 -19.92 -20.23
C SER A 496 3.43 -20.34 -18.81
N VAL A 497 3.29 -19.36 -17.92
CA VAL A 497 2.84 -19.51 -16.55
C VAL A 497 1.38 -19.06 -16.46
N LYS A 498 0.54 -19.87 -15.80
CA LYS A 498 -0.87 -19.53 -15.54
C LYS A 498 -1.17 -19.30 -14.06
N HIS A 499 -0.49 -20.04 -13.20
CA HIS A 499 -0.57 -19.93 -11.75
C HIS A 499 0.66 -20.61 -11.16
N ILE A 500 1.16 -20.09 -10.04
CA ILE A 500 2.27 -20.69 -9.30
C ILE A 500 1.83 -20.91 -7.86
N SER A 501 1.92 -22.16 -7.43
CA SER A 501 1.89 -22.55 -6.02
C SER A 501 3.24 -23.16 -5.67
N HIS A 502 3.83 -22.75 -4.55
CA HIS A 502 5.07 -23.31 -4.04
C HIS A 502 4.87 -23.71 -2.58
N GLU A 503 5.26 -24.94 -2.26
CA GLU A 503 5.28 -25.47 -0.89
C GLU A 503 6.72 -25.41 -0.39
N GLY A 504 6.92 -25.04 0.87
CA GLY A 504 8.26 -24.94 1.43
C GLY A 504 8.90 -26.31 1.68
N GLU A 505 10.22 -26.30 1.80
CA GLU A 505 11.05 -27.50 1.93
C GLU A 505 11.87 -27.44 3.22
N LEU A 506 11.90 -28.55 3.96
CA LEU A 506 12.72 -28.70 5.16
C LEU A 506 13.74 -29.81 4.95
N SER A 507 15.04 -29.51 5.03
CA SER A 507 16.12 -30.46 4.74
C SER A 507 17.15 -30.58 5.88
N GLY A 508 17.64 -31.81 6.11
CA GLY A 508 18.66 -32.14 7.11
C GLY A 508 18.13 -32.61 8.47
N LYS A 509 18.90 -32.39 9.55
CA LYS A 509 18.63 -32.92 10.91
C LYS A 509 18.45 -31.85 11.99
N GLY A 510 18.63 -30.58 11.66
CA GLY A 510 18.58 -29.46 12.59
C GLY A 510 19.86 -29.28 13.42
N PRO A 511 20.06 -28.12 14.09
CA PRO A 511 19.23 -26.91 14.05
C PRO A 511 19.06 -26.35 12.63
N TYR A 512 17.98 -25.60 12.40
CA TYR A 512 17.63 -25.10 11.08
C TYR A 512 17.70 -23.57 11.06
N LEU A 513 18.19 -23.00 9.96
CA LEU A 513 18.24 -21.56 9.74
C LEU A 513 17.00 -21.09 8.97
N ILE A 514 16.39 -20.01 9.44
CA ILE A 514 15.34 -19.27 8.76
C ILE A 514 15.89 -17.86 8.50
N PRO A 515 16.07 -17.46 7.23
CA PRO A 515 16.64 -16.16 6.90
C PRO A 515 15.69 -15.02 7.29
N ASN A 516 16.23 -13.87 7.70
CA ASN A 516 15.45 -12.65 7.83
C ASN A 516 15.25 -12.01 6.45
N SER A 517 14.51 -12.66 5.54
CA SER A 517 14.44 -12.29 4.11
C SER A 517 13.13 -11.64 3.70
N SER A 518 11.99 -12.11 4.23
CA SER A 518 10.66 -11.70 3.74
C SER A 518 9.59 -11.66 4.82
N VAL A 519 8.41 -11.16 4.46
CA VAL A 519 7.20 -11.23 5.29
C VAL A 519 6.86 -12.69 5.65
N GLN A 520 7.01 -13.62 4.70
CA GLN A 520 6.74 -15.05 4.90
C GLN A 520 7.74 -15.69 5.87
N ALA A 521 9.00 -15.26 5.86
CA ALA A 521 10.00 -15.71 6.82
C ALA A 521 9.65 -15.31 8.26
N ILE A 522 9.28 -14.05 8.47
CA ILE A 522 8.83 -13.57 9.79
C ILE A 522 7.51 -14.22 10.20
N ALA A 523 6.58 -14.41 9.27
CA ALA A 523 5.33 -15.12 9.55
C ALA A 523 5.56 -16.57 9.99
N LEU A 524 6.53 -17.27 9.39
CA LEU A 524 6.95 -18.60 9.84
C LEU A 524 7.48 -18.57 11.27
N ILE A 525 8.35 -17.60 11.60
CA ILE A 525 8.91 -17.46 12.95
C ILE A 525 7.82 -17.24 13.99
N ASN A 526 6.88 -16.34 13.71
CA ASN A 526 5.76 -16.08 14.60
C ASN A 526 4.76 -17.25 14.69
N ASP A 527 4.53 -18.00 13.60
CA ASP A 527 3.73 -19.23 13.62
C ASP A 527 4.37 -20.29 14.55
N LEU A 528 5.70 -20.41 14.54
CA LEU A 528 6.43 -21.30 15.43
C LEU A 528 6.36 -20.85 16.89
N LEU A 529 6.57 -19.56 17.17
CA LEU A 529 6.46 -19.00 18.53
C LEU A 529 5.06 -19.20 19.12
N GLN A 530 4.00 -19.05 18.30
CA GLN A 530 2.62 -19.30 18.72
C GLN A 530 2.29 -20.78 18.96
N GLN A 531 3.13 -21.69 18.48
CA GLN A 531 3.05 -23.14 18.73
C GLN A 531 3.98 -23.56 19.88
N ASP A 532 4.43 -22.61 20.70
CA ASP A 532 5.35 -22.80 21.83
C ASP A 532 6.71 -23.40 21.41
N ILE A 533 7.12 -23.19 20.17
CA ILE A 533 8.45 -23.59 19.67
C ILE A 533 9.42 -22.42 19.87
N THR A 534 10.49 -22.66 20.62
CA THR A 534 11.56 -21.67 20.80
C THR A 534 12.28 -21.40 19.49
N VAL A 535 12.32 -20.14 19.10
CA VAL A 535 13.13 -19.61 18.00
C VAL A 535 14.25 -18.76 18.60
N TYR A 536 15.45 -18.86 18.04
CA TYR A 536 16.62 -18.09 18.45
C TYR A 536 16.97 -17.06 17.36
N GLN A 537 17.46 -15.88 17.74
CA GLN A 537 18.01 -14.88 16.84
C GLN A 537 19.54 -14.85 17.01
N GLY A 538 20.28 -14.99 15.91
CA GLY A 538 21.73 -14.84 15.88
C GLY A 538 22.18 -13.38 15.73
N ASP A 539 23.49 -13.13 15.81
CA ASP A 539 24.06 -11.77 15.78
C ASP A 539 23.87 -11.04 14.43
N GLU A 540 23.70 -11.79 13.34
CA GLU A 540 23.38 -11.24 12.01
C GLU A 540 21.87 -10.99 11.81
N GLY A 541 21.06 -11.31 12.82
CA GLY A 541 19.60 -11.16 12.80
C GLY A 541 18.83 -12.25 12.07
N ASN A 542 19.51 -13.28 11.56
CA ASN A 542 18.88 -14.53 11.10
C ASN A 542 18.33 -15.34 12.27
N PHE A 543 17.37 -16.22 11.98
CA PHE A 543 16.65 -16.97 12.98
C PHE A 543 16.97 -18.46 12.92
N TYR A 544 16.87 -19.14 14.05
CA TYR A 544 17.24 -20.53 14.19
C TYR A 544 16.22 -21.29 15.02
N VAL A 545 15.92 -22.52 14.61
CA VAL A 545 15.02 -23.40 15.35
C VAL A 545 15.68 -24.76 15.53
N LYS A 546 15.70 -25.25 16.78
CA LYS A 546 16.19 -26.60 17.07
C LYS A 546 15.24 -27.65 16.49
N ASN A 547 15.75 -28.84 16.21
CA ASN A 547 14.93 -29.93 15.70
C ASN A 547 13.78 -30.27 16.66
N GLN A 548 12.58 -30.44 16.11
CA GLN A 548 11.36 -30.72 16.88
C GLN A 548 10.94 -32.18 16.71
N LYS A 549 10.30 -32.76 17.73
CA LYS A 549 9.67 -34.08 17.60
C LYS A 549 8.37 -33.95 16.80
N GLY A 550 8.11 -34.92 15.92
CA GLY A 550 6.89 -34.94 15.09
C GLY A 550 7.02 -34.09 13.82
N ASN A 551 5.88 -33.65 13.27
CA ASN A 551 5.81 -32.98 11.97
C ASN A 551 5.42 -31.49 12.02
N ILE A 552 5.47 -30.87 13.21
CA ILE A 552 5.03 -29.48 13.40
C ILE A 552 5.90 -28.53 12.57
N LEU A 553 7.22 -28.58 12.74
CA LEU A 553 8.16 -27.75 11.99
C LEU A 553 8.04 -27.98 10.48
N TRP A 554 7.96 -29.25 10.04
CA TRP A 554 7.78 -29.58 8.63
C TRP A 554 6.49 -28.99 8.04
N LYS A 555 5.36 -29.04 8.77
CA LYS A 555 4.08 -28.45 8.32
C LYS A 555 4.16 -26.93 8.22
N ALA A 556 4.79 -26.29 9.20
CA ALA A 556 4.94 -24.84 9.23
C ALA A 556 5.80 -24.36 8.04
N VAL A 557 6.97 -24.99 7.82
CA VAL A 557 7.85 -24.71 6.68
C VAL A 557 7.14 -24.99 5.35
N LYS A 558 6.45 -26.14 5.25
CA LYS A 558 5.69 -26.48 4.06
C LYS A 558 4.66 -25.40 3.70
N LYS A 559 3.96 -24.85 4.70
CA LYS A 559 2.97 -23.77 4.53
C LYS A 559 3.61 -22.43 4.19
N SER A 560 4.83 -22.15 4.69
CA SER A 560 5.48 -20.85 4.47
C SER A 560 5.97 -20.64 3.04
N GLY A 561 6.25 -21.72 2.30
CA GLY A 561 6.85 -21.62 0.97
C GLY A 561 8.36 -21.35 1.00
N LEU A 562 9.01 -21.51 2.16
CA LEU A 562 10.45 -21.27 2.31
C LEU A 562 11.23 -22.57 2.21
N ARG A 563 12.48 -22.48 1.76
CA ARG A 563 13.45 -23.55 1.89
C ARG A 563 14.28 -23.34 3.15
N VAL A 564 14.18 -24.28 4.07
CA VAL A 564 14.80 -24.24 5.40
C VAL A 564 15.72 -25.43 5.55
N GLU A 565 17.02 -25.15 5.75
CA GLU A 565 18.05 -26.18 5.80
C GLU A 565 18.78 -26.20 7.15
N THR A 566 19.49 -27.29 7.41
CA THR A 566 20.28 -27.44 8.63
C THR A 566 21.45 -26.46 8.64
N SER A 567 21.63 -25.76 9.75
CA SER A 567 22.75 -24.85 10.00
C SER A 567 23.21 -24.93 11.46
N GLN A 568 24.41 -24.45 11.73
CA GLN A 568 24.93 -24.36 13.10
C GLN A 568 24.22 -23.23 13.85
N LEU A 569 23.66 -23.55 15.02
CA LEU A 569 23.12 -22.53 15.93
C LEU A 569 24.30 -21.76 16.55
N PRO A 570 24.42 -20.43 16.37
CA PRO A 570 25.47 -19.65 17.00
C PRO A 570 25.38 -19.71 18.53
N GLU A 571 26.53 -19.77 19.22
CA GLU A 571 26.59 -19.76 20.69
C GLU A 571 26.02 -18.46 21.29
N SER A 572 26.15 -17.35 20.56
CA SER A 572 25.60 -16.04 20.91
C SER A 572 24.10 -15.89 20.67
N ALA A 573 23.46 -16.87 19.99
CA ALA A 573 22.07 -16.75 19.59
C ALA A 573 21.13 -16.73 20.80
N LYS A 574 20.23 -15.76 20.83
CA LYS A 574 19.31 -15.53 21.96
C LYS A 574 17.91 -16.01 21.62
N PRO A 575 17.19 -16.66 22.55
CA PRO A 575 15.79 -17.01 22.32
C PRO A 575 14.95 -15.74 22.15
N LEU A 576 14.00 -15.78 21.21
CA LEU A 576 13.01 -14.74 21.04
C LEU A 576 11.95 -14.81 22.14
N LEU A 577 11.46 -13.63 22.53
CA LEU A 577 10.37 -13.48 23.47
C LEU A 577 9.05 -13.30 22.72
N ASN A 578 7.98 -13.85 23.29
CA ASN A 578 6.63 -13.53 22.83
C ASN A 578 6.21 -12.21 23.52
N LEU A 579 6.05 -11.15 22.73
CA LEU A 579 5.81 -9.79 23.22
C LEU A 579 4.38 -9.35 22.92
N ASN A 580 3.77 -8.62 23.86
CA ASN A 580 2.49 -7.98 23.63
C ASN A 580 2.69 -6.69 22.82
N ILE A 581 2.13 -6.66 21.62
CA ILE A 581 2.29 -5.55 20.68
C ILE A 581 0.97 -4.80 20.60
N ALA A 582 1.04 -3.48 20.79
CA ALA A 582 -0.08 -2.59 20.52
C ALA A 582 0.26 -1.56 19.44
N VAL A 583 -0.79 -1.04 18.80
CA VAL A 583 -0.67 -0.04 17.75
C VAL A 583 -1.66 1.11 17.94
N LEU A 584 -1.15 2.33 17.80
CA LEU A 584 -1.90 3.57 17.60
C LEU A 584 -1.70 3.96 16.13
N GLU A 585 -2.73 3.90 15.30
CA GLU A 585 -2.58 4.11 13.85
C GLU A 585 -3.78 4.77 13.17
N GLU A 586 -3.48 5.38 12.02
CA GLU A 586 -4.44 5.82 11.00
C GLU A 586 -4.52 4.82 9.82
N GLY A 587 -4.20 3.55 10.08
CA GLY A 587 -4.33 2.43 9.13
C GLY A 587 -3.01 1.91 8.56
N GLY A 588 -2.95 0.59 8.36
CA GLY A 588 -1.88 -0.10 7.63
C GLY A 588 -0.84 -0.81 8.50
N ALA A 589 -0.35 -0.17 9.56
CA ALA A 589 0.69 -0.74 10.44
C ALA A 589 0.21 -2.00 11.17
N LYS A 590 -1.04 -2.03 11.65
CA LYS A 590 -1.64 -3.24 12.23
C LYS A 590 -1.64 -4.39 11.25
N LEU A 591 -2.13 -4.15 10.03
CA LEU A 591 -2.24 -5.20 9.01
C LEU A 591 -0.84 -5.69 8.60
N ALA A 592 0.14 -4.79 8.49
CA ALA A 592 1.53 -5.15 8.23
C ALA A 592 2.09 -6.08 9.32
N LEU A 593 1.90 -5.74 10.59
CA LEU A 593 2.30 -6.59 11.73
C LEU A 593 1.56 -7.94 11.75
N GLU A 594 0.26 -7.96 11.46
CA GLU A 594 -0.53 -9.21 11.36
C GLU A 594 -0.05 -10.09 10.20
N ARG A 595 0.36 -9.49 9.07
CA ARG A 595 0.95 -10.21 7.92
C ARG A 595 2.32 -10.80 8.24
N LEU A 596 3.08 -10.16 9.13
CA LEU A 596 4.30 -10.74 9.74
C LEU A 596 3.97 -11.84 10.76
N GLY A 597 2.70 -12.14 11.03
CA GLY A 597 2.27 -13.18 11.96
C GLY A 597 2.18 -12.75 13.42
N PHE A 598 2.32 -11.45 13.74
CA PHE A 598 2.14 -10.98 15.11
C PHE A 598 0.66 -10.96 15.52
N LYS A 599 0.41 -11.17 16.81
CA LYS A 599 -0.87 -10.79 17.43
C LYS A 599 -0.77 -9.34 17.89
N VAL A 600 -1.68 -8.51 17.41
CA VAL A 600 -1.60 -7.05 17.58
C VAL A 600 -2.91 -6.52 18.14
N THR A 601 -2.81 -5.71 19.19
CA THR A 601 -3.96 -4.99 19.75
C THR A 601 -3.99 -3.57 19.20
N LYS A 602 -5.07 -3.19 18.53
CA LYS A 602 -5.32 -1.78 18.21
C LYS A 602 -5.85 -1.09 19.47
N ILE A 603 -5.23 0.01 19.84
CA ILE A 603 -5.63 0.85 20.98
C ILE A 603 -5.89 2.29 20.51
N THR A 604 -6.46 3.13 21.36
CA THR A 604 -6.73 4.54 21.08
C THR A 604 -6.06 5.43 22.12
N PRO A 605 -5.80 6.73 21.84
CA PRO A 605 -5.22 7.61 22.84
C PRO A 605 -6.07 7.72 24.12
N ASP A 606 -7.40 7.71 23.99
CA ASP A 606 -8.33 7.66 25.12
C ASP A 606 -8.18 6.37 25.94
N SER A 607 -8.05 5.19 25.33
CA SER A 607 -7.81 3.96 26.08
C SER A 607 -6.45 3.99 26.79
N VAL A 608 -5.43 4.60 26.19
CA VAL A 608 -4.11 4.79 26.84
C VAL A 608 -4.21 5.75 28.02
N ALA A 609 -4.99 6.82 27.92
CA ALA A 609 -5.22 7.74 29.04
C ALA A 609 -5.94 7.04 30.21
N GLU A 610 -6.94 6.21 29.91
CA GLU A 610 -7.80 5.57 30.93
C GLU A 610 -7.20 4.30 31.54
N GLU A 611 -6.54 3.46 30.73
CA GLU A 611 -6.10 2.11 31.13
C GLU A 611 -4.57 1.97 31.26
N GLY A 612 -3.80 2.90 30.68
CA GLY A 612 -2.34 2.83 30.62
C GLY A 612 -1.81 1.74 29.68
N LEU A 613 -0.53 1.37 29.86
CA LEU A 613 0.20 0.46 28.95
C LEU A 613 0.89 -0.70 29.68
N SER A 614 0.45 -1.04 30.90
CA SER A 614 1.18 -1.95 31.80
C SER A 614 1.36 -3.38 31.26
N ASP A 615 0.46 -3.83 30.37
CA ASP A 615 0.52 -5.14 29.71
C ASP A 615 1.13 -5.10 28.30
N ILE A 616 1.55 -3.93 27.82
CA ILE A 616 2.15 -3.75 26.48
C ILE A 616 3.68 -3.78 26.58
N ASP A 617 4.32 -4.48 25.65
CA ASP A 617 5.78 -4.58 25.56
C ASP A 617 6.35 -3.62 24.52
N VAL A 618 5.69 -3.57 23.36
CA VAL A 618 6.01 -2.73 22.21
C VAL A 618 4.77 -1.95 21.78
N LEU A 619 4.90 -0.62 21.67
CA LEU A 619 3.88 0.27 21.15
C LEU A 619 4.36 0.87 19.83
N VAL A 620 3.65 0.57 18.75
CA VAL A 620 3.88 1.20 17.44
C VAL A 620 2.92 2.37 17.28
N TYR A 621 3.45 3.56 17.07
CA TYR A 621 2.68 4.73 16.69
C TYR A 621 2.91 5.02 15.20
N SER A 622 1.86 4.90 14.40
CA SER A 622 1.90 5.09 12.94
C SER A 622 0.69 5.90 12.47
N GLY A 623 0.75 7.20 12.69
CA GLY A 623 -0.33 8.12 12.35
C GLY A 623 0.09 9.57 12.55
N SER A 624 -0.80 10.47 12.14
CA SER A 624 -0.65 11.90 12.38
C SER A 624 -0.99 12.27 13.83
N LYS A 625 -0.65 13.51 14.19
CA LYS A 625 -1.07 14.09 15.49
C LYS A 625 -2.59 14.15 15.68
N LYS A 626 -3.39 14.03 14.61
CA LYS A 626 -4.86 14.04 14.68
C LYS A 626 -5.43 12.88 15.49
N LEU A 627 -4.69 11.78 15.65
CA LEU A 627 -5.12 10.71 16.56
C LEU A 627 -5.37 11.23 17.98
N LEU A 628 -4.62 12.24 18.42
CA LEU A 628 -4.77 12.84 19.75
C LEU A 628 -6.08 13.63 19.90
N ASP A 629 -6.81 13.91 18.81
CA ASP A 629 -8.10 14.61 18.85
C ASP A 629 -9.19 13.80 19.58
N SER A 630 -8.97 12.49 19.81
CA SER A 630 -9.86 11.68 20.65
C SER A 630 -9.80 12.08 22.15
N LEU A 631 -8.74 12.76 22.57
CA LEU A 631 -8.55 13.28 23.92
C LEU A 631 -9.34 14.59 24.08
N LYS A 632 -10.51 14.52 24.71
CA LYS A 632 -11.51 15.61 24.70
C LYS A 632 -11.16 16.79 25.60
N ASN A 633 -10.21 16.61 26.53
CA ASN A 633 -9.85 17.64 27.49
C ASN A 633 -8.40 17.51 27.98
N LYS A 634 -7.93 18.56 28.65
CA LYS A 634 -6.56 18.64 29.18
C LYS A 634 -6.22 17.51 30.16
N GLY A 635 -7.16 17.08 31.01
CA GLY A 635 -6.92 15.99 31.96
C GLY A 635 -6.59 14.69 31.25
N GLN A 636 -7.40 14.31 30.25
CA GLN A 636 -7.14 13.11 29.44
C GLN A 636 -5.79 13.19 28.70
N TYR A 637 -5.41 14.38 28.23
CA TYR A 637 -4.11 14.58 27.61
C TYR A 637 -2.94 14.44 28.60
N ASP A 638 -3.07 15.02 29.79
CA ASP A 638 -2.06 14.93 30.85
C ASP A 638 -1.89 13.45 31.29
N ASP A 639 -2.98 12.72 31.47
CA ASP A 639 -2.99 11.28 31.80
C ASP A 639 -2.35 10.44 30.68
N PHE A 640 -2.70 10.70 29.41
CA PHE A 640 -2.08 10.06 28.25
C PHE A 640 -0.56 10.30 28.23
N LYS A 641 -0.13 11.55 28.39
CA LYS A 641 1.29 11.92 28.39
C LYS A 641 2.04 11.24 29.54
N GLN A 642 1.44 11.17 30.72
CA GLN A 642 2.01 10.47 31.87
C GLN A 642 2.19 8.97 31.57
N ASN A 643 1.14 8.29 31.12
CA ASN A 643 1.17 6.85 30.82
C ASN A 643 2.19 6.50 29.72
N MET A 644 2.35 7.36 28.71
CA MET A 644 3.37 7.20 27.67
C MET A 644 4.80 7.34 28.22
N ASN A 645 5.04 8.30 29.11
CA ASN A 645 6.35 8.50 29.73
C ASN A 645 6.69 7.37 30.72
N GLU A 646 5.73 6.91 31.52
CA GLU A 646 5.90 5.74 32.40
C GLU A 646 6.20 4.47 31.60
N PHE A 647 5.51 4.26 30.48
CA PHE A 647 5.78 3.15 29.56
C PHE A 647 7.23 3.17 29.08
N VAL A 648 7.70 4.27 28.48
CA VAL A 648 9.08 4.37 27.97
C VAL A 648 10.11 4.25 29.10
N SER A 649 9.85 4.88 30.25
CA SER A 649 10.76 4.84 31.41
C SER A 649 10.89 3.43 31.99
N SER A 650 9.82 2.63 31.95
CA SER A 650 9.83 1.22 32.36
C SER A 650 10.37 0.27 31.26
N ARG A 651 11.11 0.83 30.30
CA ARG A 651 11.72 0.18 29.12
C ARG A 651 10.72 -0.28 28.06
N GLY A 652 9.48 0.21 28.10
CA GLY A 652 8.54 0.20 26.98
C GLY A 652 9.20 0.60 25.68
N LYS A 653 9.09 -0.25 24.66
CA LYS A 653 9.61 0.10 23.33
C LYS A 653 8.55 0.90 22.60
N TYR A 654 8.85 2.17 22.32
CA TYR A 654 8.00 3.02 21.52
C TYR A 654 8.61 3.17 20.12
N VAL A 655 7.86 2.80 19.09
CA VAL A 655 8.28 2.89 17.68
C VAL A 655 7.42 3.94 16.98
N ALA A 656 8.00 5.09 16.66
CA ALA A 656 7.35 6.13 15.88
C ALA A 656 7.66 5.96 14.40
N VAL A 657 6.63 5.83 13.57
CA VAL A 657 6.76 5.68 12.11
C VAL A 657 6.19 6.88 11.37
N GLY A 658 7.06 7.56 10.61
CA GLY A 658 6.75 8.77 9.85
C GLY A 658 6.77 10.05 10.69
N LYS A 659 6.58 11.19 10.01
CA LYS A 659 6.69 12.55 10.59
C LYS A 659 5.75 12.78 11.77
N GLY A 660 4.45 12.51 11.58
CA GLY A 660 3.45 12.74 12.63
C GLY A 660 3.72 11.96 13.92
N ALA A 661 4.16 10.71 13.81
CA ALA A 661 4.52 9.89 14.97
C ALA A 661 5.76 10.42 15.71
N ALA A 662 6.76 10.90 14.95
CA ALA A 662 7.94 11.52 15.51
C ALA A 662 7.58 12.84 16.22
N GLU A 663 6.75 13.69 15.62
CA GLU A 663 6.29 14.96 16.22
C GLU A 663 5.52 14.73 17.53
N VAL A 664 4.70 13.68 17.58
CA VAL A 664 4.02 13.26 18.82
C VAL A 664 5.04 12.80 19.86
N ALA A 665 6.04 11.99 19.48
CA ALA A 665 7.11 11.59 20.39
C ALA A 665 7.82 12.80 21.02
N LYS A 666 8.13 13.81 20.21
CA LYS A 666 8.75 15.07 20.67
C LYS A 666 7.83 15.85 21.61
N THR A 667 6.56 15.98 21.25
CA THR A 667 5.55 16.74 22.01
C THR A 667 5.26 16.10 23.38
N LEU A 668 5.31 14.76 23.45
CA LEU A 668 5.21 13.99 24.68
C LEU A 668 6.53 13.93 25.47
N GLU A 669 7.59 14.57 24.97
CA GLU A 669 8.94 14.58 25.55
C GLU A 669 9.58 13.18 25.63
N LEU A 670 9.17 12.26 24.74
CA LEU A 670 9.73 10.91 24.67
C LEU A 670 11.11 10.88 24.00
N THR A 671 11.53 11.94 23.32
CA THR A 671 12.86 12.02 22.68
C THR A 671 13.41 13.45 22.66
N GLY A 672 14.74 13.55 22.73
CA GLY A 672 15.49 14.79 22.57
C GLY A 672 15.77 15.16 21.10
N VAL A 673 15.64 14.22 20.17
CA VAL A 673 16.00 14.36 18.76
C VAL A 673 15.22 15.48 18.07
N SER A 674 15.87 16.21 17.16
CA SER A 674 15.22 17.24 16.33
C SER A 674 14.67 16.63 15.05
N ILE A 675 13.48 17.09 14.66
CA ILE A 675 12.68 16.53 13.56
C ILE A 675 12.62 17.58 12.46
N GLN A 676 13.06 17.18 11.27
CA GLN A 676 12.98 17.96 10.03
C GLN A 676 12.10 17.21 9.04
N GLY A 677 11.44 17.90 8.12
CA GLY A 677 10.63 17.24 7.12
C GLY A 677 10.45 18.08 5.86
N SER A 678 9.87 17.47 4.84
CA SER A 678 9.56 18.15 3.59
C SER A 678 8.60 19.31 3.79
N ASP A 679 8.65 20.26 2.86
CA ASP A 679 7.79 21.44 2.84
C ASP A 679 6.34 21.10 2.48
N SER A 680 6.13 20.01 1.73
CA SER A 680 4.81 19.49 1.39
C SER A 680 4.53 18.16 2.07
N SER A 681 3.32 18.01 2.61
CA SER A 681 2.82 16.74 3.15
C SER A 681 2.45 15.70 2.08
N TYR A 682 2.45 16.10 0.81
CA TYR A 682 2.24 15.21 -0.35
C TYR A 682 3.55 14.72 -0.97
N SER A 683 4.70 15.22 -0.49
CA SER A 683 6.00 14.69 -0.93
C SER A 683 6.08 13.20 -0.63
N ASN A 684 6.56 12.41 -1.58
CA ASN A 684 6.66 10.96 -1.48
C ASN A 684 7.66 10.42 -2.52
N ALA A 685 8.39 9.36 -2.18
CA ALA A 685 9.43 8.84 -3.06
C ALA A 685 9.87 7.42 -2.71
N ILE A 686 10.40 6.72 -3.70
CA ILE A 686 11.37 5.65 -3.51
C ILE A 686 12.75 6.30 -3.41
N VAL A 687 13.52 5.89 -2.41
CA VAL A 687 14.82 6.49 -2.09
C VAL A 687 15.87 5.42 -1.84
N HIS A 688 17.13 5.72 -2.11
CA HIS A 688 18.26 4.92 -1.67
C HIS A 688 18.64 5.24 -0.21
N VAL A 689 18.84 4.18 0.57
CA VAL A 689 19.07 4.23 2.01
C VAL A 689 20.33 3.45 2.35
N GLN A 690 21.17 4.06 3.18
CA GLN A 690 22.33 3.44 3.80
C GLN A 690 21.93 2.82 5.13
N TYR A 691 21.76 1.50 5.14
CA TYR A 691 21.39 0.72 6.33
C TYR A 691 22.64 0.29 7.09
N ASN A 692 22.70 0.57 8.40
CA ASN A 692 23.81 0.16 9.24
C ASN A 692 23.78 -1.35 9.53
N LYS A 693 24.64 -2.11 8.84
CA LYS A 693 24.72 -3.58 8.91
C LYS A 693 25.13 -4.15 10.27
N ASP A 694 25.77 -3.34 11.12
CA ASP A 694 26.17 -3.76 12.47
C ASP A 694 25.00 -3.66 13.47
N ASN A 695 23.81 -3.23 13.01
CA ASN A 695 22.63 -3.05 13.84
C ASN A 695 21.52 -4.03 13.45
N LEU A 696 21.05 -4.83 14.42
CA LEU A 696 19.94 -5.78 14.25
C LEU A 696 18.64 -5.13 13.75
N LEU A 697 18.45 -3.82 13.96
CA LEU A 697 17.30 -3.08 13.44
C LEU A 697 17.23 -3.06 11.90
N THR A 698 18.37 -3.23 11.21
CA THR A 698 18.45 -3.30 9.75
C THR A 698 18.80 -4.71 9.23
N ALA A 699 18.74 -5.73 10.10
CA ALA A 699 18.99 -7.11 9.70
C ALA A 699 18.09 -7.50 8.51
N GLY A 700 18.68 -8.19 7.53
CA GLY A 700 18.01 -8.59 6.31
C GLY A 700 17.94 -7.54 5.19
N TYR A 701 18.34 -6.28 5.42
CA TYR A 701 18.48 -5.27 4.35
C TYR A 701 19.91 -5.23 3.80
N SER A 702 20.09 -4.91 2.52
CA SER A 702 21.41 -4.61 1.95
C SER A 702 21.96 -3.31 2.56
N ALA A 703 23.29 -3.14 2.60
CA ALA A 703 23.90 -1.91 3.13
C ALA A 703 23.46 -0.68 2.33
N ASN A 704 23.39 -0.82 1.00
CA ASN A 704 22.77 0.14 0.08
C ASN A 704 21.47 -0.50 -0.41
N GLY A 705 20.35 -0.12 0.18
CA GLY A 705 19.04 -0.63 -0.19
C GLY A 705 18.10 0.50 -0.59
N THR A 706 16.83 0.16 -0.76
CA THR A 706 15.78 1.15 -1.02
C THR A 706 14.85 1.34 0.18
N GLY A 707 14.18 2.47 0.19
CA GLY A 707 13.18 2.85 1.16
C GLY A 707 12.04 3.60 0.48
N PHE A 708 10.92 3.73 1.21
CA PHE A 708 9.76 4.47 0.77
C PHE A 708 9.44 5.55 1.80
N VAL A 709 9.21 6.77 1.33
CA VAL A 709 8.86 7.93 2.15
C VAL A 709 7.56 8.57 1.66
N TYR A 710 6.81 9.15 2.59
CA TYR A 710 5.59 9.94 2.38
C TYR A 710 5.53 10.94 3.53
N ASP A 711 5.30 12.22 3.23
CA ASP A 711 5.60 13.34 4.14
C ASP A 711 6.99 13.13 4.78
N PRO A 712 8.07 13.07 3.94
CA PRO A 712 9.41 12.71 4.35
C PRO A 712 9.88 13.43 5.60
N VAL A 713 10.60 12.69 6.44
CA VAL A 713 11.15 13.16 7.71
C VAL A 713 12.58 12.66 7.86
N TRP A 714 13.44 13.50 8.42
CA TRP A 714 14.80 13.14 8.83
C TRP A 714 15.13 13.78 10.17
N TYR A 715 16.21 13.29 10.77
CA TYR A 715 16.56 13.59 12.14
C TYR A 715 17.90 14.32 12.25
N THR A 716 17.95 15.32 13.12
CA THR A 716 19.14 16.12 13.43
C THR A 716 19.33 16.21 14.94
N ASP A 717 20.46 16.75 15.39
CA ASP A 717 20.85 16.82 16.81
C ASP A 717 20.91 15.43 17.46
N ILE A 718 21.69 14.54 16.84
CA ILE A 718 21.73 13.10 17.13
C ILE A 718 23.12 12.61 17.59
N ASP A 719 23.96 13.52 18.10
CA ASP A 719 25.37 13.22 18.43
C ASP A 719 25.51 12.11 19.49
N ASP A 720 24.53 11.99 20.40
CA ASP A 720 24.48 10.96 21.45
C ASP A 720 23.61 9.75 21.09
N GLU A 721 23.07 9.70 19.87
CA GLU A 721 22.07 8.72 19.43
C GLU A 721 22.61 7.69 18.45
N THR A 722 21.93 6.55 18.33
CA THR A 722 22.33 5.51 17.38
C THR A 722 21.69 5.76 16.02
N ILE A 723 22.51 6.08 15.02
CA ILE A 723 22.09 6.13 13.61
C ILE A 723 21.93 4.70 13.10
N VAL A 724 20.67 4.34 12.82
CA VAL A 724 20.30 3.02 12.31
C VAL A 724 20.32 3.00 10.78
N ALA A 725 19.86 4.08 10.15
CA ALA A 725 19.95 4.27 8.71
C ALA A 725 19.94 5.76 8.35
N SER A 726 20.54 6.09 7.21
CA SER A 726 20.52 7.43 6.62
C SER A 726 20.07 7.36 5.16
N PHE A 727 19.52 8.44 4.62
CA PHE A 727 19.44 8.59 3.17
C PHE A 727 20.85 8.52 2.56
N ALA A 728 20.98 8.01 1.34
CA ALA A 728 22.27 8.06 0.64
C ALA A 728 22.74 9.52 0.46
N ASN A 729 24.06 9.70 0.34
CA ASN A 729 24.64 11.04 0.14
C ASN A 729 24.48 11.54 -1.30
N GLU A 730 24.63 10.61 -2.26
CA GLU A 730 24.53 10.87 -3.70
C GLU A 730 23.43 9.98 -4.25
N ASP A 731 22.74 10.47 -5.29
CA ASP A 731 21.70 9.73 -6.02
C ASP A 731 20.67 9.06 -5.09
N PHE A 732 20.26 9.76 -4.03
CA PHE A 732 19.40 9.15 -3.02
C PHE A 732 17.93 9.14 -3.43
N PHE A 733 17.52 10.02 -4.33
CA PHE A 733 16.15 10.11 -4.81
C PHE A 733 16.02 9.29 -6.09
N LYS A 734 15.20 8.23 -6.06
CA LYS A 734 15.06 7.31 -7.19
C LYS A 734 13.87 7.68 -8.08
N ALA A 735 12.69 7.80 -7.48
CA ALA A 735 11.45 8.11 -8.19
C ALA A 735 10.39 8.68 -7.24
N GLY A 736 9.49 9.50 -7.76
CA GLY A 736 8.34 10.05 -7.03
C GLY A 736 8.22 11.57 -7.18
N PHE A 737 7.65 12.22 -6.16
CA PHE A 737 7.45 13.66 -6.10
C PHE A 737 8.00 14.19 -4.77
N TRP A 738 9.11 14.90 -4.80
CA TRP A 738 9.65 15.59 -3.62
C TRP A 738 10.50 16.78 -4.04
N LYS A 739 9.90 17.97 -4.06
CA LYS A 739 10.63 19.22 -4.28
C LYS A 739 11.66 19.49 -3.18
N ASP A 740 12.80 20.04 -3.58
CA ASP A 740 13.90 20.41 -2.69
C ASP A 740 14.36 19.22 -1.82
N HIS A 741 14.40 18.01 -2.41
CA HIS A 741 14.74 16.78 -1.70
C HIS A 741 16.22 16.73 -1.28
N GLU A 742 17.10 17.47 -1.95
CA GLU A 742 18.54 17.52 -1.70
C GLU A 742 18.90 17.89 -0.25
N GLN A 743 18.03 18.60 0.47
CA GLN A 743 18.21 18.92 1.90
C GLN A 743 18.29 17.69 2.81
N ALA A 744 17.72 16.56 2.37
CA ALA A 744 17.68 15.31 3.12
C ALA A 744 18.87 14.38 2.81
N ALA A 745 19.67 14.68 1.79
CA ALA A 745 20.81 13.84 1.39
C ALA A 745 21.77 13.61 2.57
N GLY A 746 22.13 12.34 2.80
CA GLY A 746 23.01 11.92 3.90
C GLY A 746 22.43 12.04 5.31
N LYS A 747 21.19 12.53 5.48
CA LYS A 747 20.59 12.73 6.81
C LYS A 747 20.07 11.41 7.39
N ALA A 748 20.09 11.31 8.71
CA ALA A 748 19.57 10.14 9.41
C ALA A 748 18.06 10.03 9.20
N VAL A 749 17.61 8.87 8.74
CA VAL A 749 16.19 8.55 8.49
C VAL A 749 15.67 7.49 9.45
N ILE A 750 16.54 6.77 10.15
CA ILE A 750 16.16 5.92 11.29
C ILE A 750 17.13 6.17 12.43
N VAL A 751 16.61 6.55 13.59
CA VAL A 751 17.39 6.88 14.79
C VAL A 751 16.80 6.18 16.00
N LYS A 752 17.66 5.52 16.77
CA LYS A 752 17.32 5.00 18.09
C LYS A 752 17.82 5.96 19.15
N ASP A 753 16.90 6.48 19.95
CA ASP A 753 17.22 7.24 21.16
C ASP A 753 17.90 6.26 22.15
N ASN A 754 19.09 6.59 22.62
CA ASN A 754 19.88 5.73 23.49
C ASN A 754 19.48 5.91 24.96
N ALA A 755 18.97 7.09 25.32
CA ALA A 755 18.53 7.39 26.68
C ALA A 755 17.16 6.78 26.99
N LYS A 756 16.28 6.72 25.99
CA LYS A 756 14.92 6.21 26.07
C LYS A 756 14.72 5.11 25.04
N ASN A 757 13.94 4.06 25.33
CA ASN A 757 13.72 2.95 24.38
C ASN A 757 12.75 3.35 23.25
N VAL A 758 13.14 4.37 22.48
CA VAL A 758 12.37 5.04 21.43
C VAL A 758 13.11 4.86 20.10
N LEU A 759 12.38 4.35 19.11
CA LEU A 759 12.85 4.21 17.75
C LEU A 759 12.06 5.16 16.86
N LEU A 760 12.76 6.08 16.19
CA LEU A 760 12.19 6.98 15.20
C LEU A 760 12.50 6.43 13.81
N VAL A 761 11.46 6.10 13.05
CA VAL A 761 11.54 5.52 11.71
C VAL A 761 10.91 6.50 10.71
N GLY A 762 11.74 7.19 9.94
CA GLY A 762 11.28 8.14 8.93
C GLY A 762 10.76 7.48 7.65
N LEU A 763 11.21 6.25 7.38
CA LEU A 763 10.65 5.42 6.31
C LEU A 763 9.23 4.98 6.65
N ARG A 764 8.36 4.94 5.65
CA ARG A 764 6.92 4.68 5.82
C ARG A 764 6.61 3.19 5.75
N ALA A 765 7.15 2.42 6.69
CA ALA A 765 6.83 1.01 6.88
C ALA A 765 5.35 0.83 7.23
N GLY A 766 4.65 -0.08 6.54
CA GLY A 766 3.23 -0.34 6.77
C GLY A 766 2.26 0.71 6.22
N PHE A 767 2.74 1.76 5.55
CA PHE A 767 1.89 2.79 4.96
C PHE A 767 0.93 2.19 3.92
N ARG A 768 -0.37 2.23 4.22
CA ARG A 768 -1.46 1.71 3.38
C ARG A 768 -1.24 0.28 2.85
N ASN A 769 -0.35 -0.49 3.49
CA ASN A 769 0.18 -1.78 3.05
C ASN A 769 1.00 -1.82 1.74
N TYR A 770 1.68 -0.74 1.37
CA TYR A 770 2.43 -0.67 0.10
C TYR A 770 3.81 -1.32 0.18
N SER A 771 4.53 -0.99 1.24
CA SER A 771 5.96 -1.23 1.40
C SER A 771 6.28 -2.55 2.11
N ASP A 772 5.82 -3.68 1.56
CA ASP A 772 6.09 -5.02 2.10
C ASP A 772 7.58 -5.23 2.43
N HIS A 773 8.47 -4.70 1.59
CA HIS A 773 9.92 -4.75 1.80
C HIS A 773 10.33 -4.16 3.15
N LEU A 774 9.65 -3.10 3.60
CA LEU A 774 9.94 -2.36 4.84
C LEU A 774 9.30 -2.97 6.09
N TYR A 775 8.40 -3.95 5.96
CA TYR A 775 7.70 -4.48 7.14
C TYR A 775 8.64 -5.14 8.13
N ARG A 776 9.79 -5.68 7.67
CA ARG A 776 10.79 -6.27 8.55
C ARG A 776 11.41 -5.26 9.51
N LEU A 777 11.33 -3.95 9.24
CA LEU A 777 11.68 -2.93 10.24
C LEU A 777 10.82 -3.06 11.51
N PHE A 778 9.53 -3.43 11.39
CA PHE A 778 8.69 -3.73 12.55
C PHE A 778 9.17 -4.96 13.31
N SER A 779 9.43 -6.09 12.62
CA SER A 779 9.88 -7.31 13.30
C SER A 779 11.26 -7.13 13.93
N ASN A 780 12.16 -6.42 13.25
CA ASN A 780 13.47 -6.10 13.79
C ASN A 780 13.34 -5.20 15.03
N ALA A 781 12.45 -4.19 14.99
CA ALA A 781 12.16 -3.37 16.16
C ALA A 781 11.55 -4.18 17.31
N VAL A 782 10.62 -5.10 17.05
CA VAL A 782 10.00 -5.96 18.06
C VAL A 782 11.03 -6.91 18.68
N TYR A 783 11.83 -7.59 17.86
CA TYR A 783 12.78 -8.61 18.32
C TYR A 783 14.09 -8.06 18.84
N GLU A 784 14.45 -6.81 18.53
CA GLU A 784 15.63 -6.17 19.13
C GLU A 784 15.43 -6.12 20.65
N GLN A 785 16.10 -7.04 21.35
CA GLN A 785 16.15 -7.02 22.80
C GLN A 785 17.06 -5.87 23.17
N ALA A 786 16.54 -4.87 23.90
CA ALA A 786 17.36 -3.81 24.46
C ALA A 786 18.42 -4.49 25.36
N VAL A 787 19.64 -4.63 24.81
CA VAL A 787 20.70 -5.41 25.44
C VAL A 787 21.13 -4.66 26.69
N THR A 788 20.60 -5.07 27.83
CA THR A 788 21.40 -4.99 29.05
C THR A 788 22.23 -6.24 29.01
N LYS A 789 23.53 -6.10 28.78
CA LYS A 789 24.44 -7.23 28.92
C LYS A 789 24.38 -7.65 30.39
N VAL A 790 23.71 -8.77 30.67
CA VAL A 790 23.62 -9.33 32.02
C VAL A 790 24.65 -10.44 32.12
N GLU A 791 25.80 -10.12 32.69
CA GLU A 791 26.89 -11.08 32.96
C GLU A 791 26.74 -11.76 34.31
N GLY A 792 26.04 -11.13 35.26
CA GLY A 792 25.77 -11.72 36.58
C GLY A 792 24.69 -10.98 37.37
N ALA A 793 24.57 -11.32 38.66
CA ALA A 793 23.55 -10.79 39.54
C ALA A 793 23.66 -9.28 39.80
N ASP A 794 24.86 -8.71 39.70
CA ASP A 794 25.09 -7.26 39.82
C ASP A 794 24.40 -6.48 38.67
N ASP A 795 24.28 -7.07 37.47
CA ASP A 795 23.57 -6.46 36.34
C ASP A 795 22.05 -6.58 36.49
N ILE A 796 21.55 -7.72 36.98
CA ILE A 796 20.12 -7.87 37.33
C ILE A 796 19.75 -6.86 38.44
N LYS A 797 20.68 -6.55 39.34
CA LYS A 797 20.48 -5.56 40.39
C LYS A 797 20.37 -4.15 39.83
N ALA A 798 21.17 -3.81 38.82
CA ALA A 798 21.05 -2.55 38.10
C ALA A 798 19.68 -2.44 37.40
N LEU A 799 19.16 -3.54 36.85
CA LEU A 799 17.80 -3.61 36.30
C LEU A 799 16.72 -3.36 37.36
N VAL A 800 16.84 -3.98 38.55
CA VAL A 800 15.91 -3.73 39.66
C VAL A 800 15.91 -2.25 40.07
N GLN A 801 17.09 -1.63 40.16
CA GLN A 801 17.20 -0.21 40.48
C GLN A 801 16.55 0.65 39.39
N HIS A 802 16.82 0.36 38.12
CA HIS A 802 16.19 1.04 37.01
C HIS A 802 14.65 0.92 37.02
N PHE A 803 14.10 -0.28 37.25
CA PHE A 803 12.65 -0.47 37.32
C PHE A 803 12.02 0.21 38.54
N LYS A 804 12.77 0.39 39.62
CA LYS A 804 12.32 1.19 40.76
C LYS A 804 12.29 2.68 40.41
N ASP A 805 13.34 3.20 39.79
CA ASP A 805 13.43 4.62 39.41
C ASP A 805 12.38 4.99 38.34
N ALA A 806 11.97 4.01 37.53
CA ALA A 806 10.88 4.10 36.57
C ALA A 806 9.48 3.83 37.16
N GLU A 807 9.35 3.73 38.50
CA GLU A 807 8.11 3.43 39.22
C GLU A 807 7.42 2.09 38.84
N ALA A 808 8.07 1.24 38.05
CA ALA A 808 7.60 -0.09 37.68
C ALA A 808 7.69 -1.11 38.83
N ILE A 809 8.37 -0.74 39.93
CA ILE A 809 8.33 -1.40 41.24
C ILE A 809 7.66 -0.45 42.22
N LYS A 810 6.44 -0.77 42.62
CA LYS A 810 5.52 0.16 43.32
C LYS A 810 5.89 0.49 44.76
N SER A 811 6.95 -0.11 45.30
CA SER A 811 7.34 0.15 46.70
C SER A 811 8.83 -0.10 46.98
N GLU A 812 9.38 0.72 47.86
CA GLU A 812 10.77 0.56 48.33
C GLU A 812 11.05 -0.80 48.99
N PRO A 813 10.17 -1.34 49.86
CA PRO A 813 10.38 -2.66 50.43
C PRO A 813 10.48 -3.76 49.36
N ALA A 814 9.72 -3.67 48.27
CA ALA A 814 9.77 -4.66 47.18
C ALA A 814 11.12 -4.63 46.46
N ALA A 815 11.57 -3.43 46.06
CA ALA A 815 12.89 -3.25 45.43
C ALA A 815 14.03 -3.66 46.36
N HIS A 816 13.95 -3.31 47.65
CA HIS A 816 14.93 -3.69 48.66
C HIS A 816 15.05 -5.21 48.82
N ALA A 817 13.91 -5.92 48.86
CA ALA A 817 13.90 -7.38 48.96
C ALA A 817 14.58 -8.06 47.75
N LEU A 818 14.31 -7.58 46.53
CA LEU A 818 14.97 -8.07 45.32
C LEU A 818 16.49 -7.82 45.38
N ASN A 819 16.89 -6.60 45.75
CA ASN A 819 18.29 -6.20 45.83
C ASN A 819 19.10 -6.99 46.88
N ILE A 820 18.50 -7.33 48.02
CA ILE A 820 19.12 -8.21 49.02
C ILE A 820 19.38 -9.60 48.43
N HIS A 821 18.38 -10.15 47.73
CA HIS A 821 18.49 -11.49 47.15
C HIS A 821 19.61 -11.54 46.09
N LEU A 822 19.66 -10.55 45.21
CA LEU A 822 20.68 -10.43 44.16
C LEU A 822 22.08 -10.19 44.74
N ALA A 823 22.20 -9.41 45.82
CA ALA A 823 23.48 -9.23 46.50
C ALA A 823 24.04 -10.55 47.07
N ALA A 824 23.16 -11.45 47.55
CA ALA A 824 23.58 -12.78 48.00
C ALA A 824 24.05 -13.65 46.82
N ILE A 825 23.32 -13.63 45.70
CA ILE A 825 23.69 -14.36 44.47
C ILE A 825 25.07 -13.90 43.98
N GLY A 826 25.30 -12.59 43.87
CA GLY A 826 26.58 -12.04 43.41
C GLY A 826 27.78 -12.41 44.29
N GLN A 827 27.57 -12.70 45.58
CA GLN A 827 28.63 -13.25 46.44
C GLN A 827 28.95 -14.72 46.10
N PHE A 828 27.94 -15.52 45.75
CA PHE A 828 28.16 -16.91 45.32
C PHE A 828 28.80 -16.99 43.94
N GLU A 829 28.47 -16.07 43.03
CA GLU A 829 29.14 -15.95 41.74
C GLU A 829 30.64 -15.68 41.91
N LYS A 830 31.01 -14.73 42.78
CA LYS A 830 32.41 -14.41 43.11
C LYS A 830 33.16 -15.57 43.76
N GLN A 831 32.45 -16.49 44.42
CA GLN A 831 33.01 -17.70 45.02
C GLN A 831 33.07 -18.89 44.03
N GLY A 832 32.52 -18.76 42.83
CA GLY A 832 32.43 -19.85 41.85
C GLY A 832 31.53 -21.01 42.30
N ASN A 833 30.55 -20.76 43.18
CA ASN A 833 29.70 -21.80 43.74
C ASN A 833 28.39 -21.95 42.92
N SER A 834 28.47 -22.70 41.83
CA SER A 834 27.37 -22.98 40.88
C SER A 834 26.09 -23.46 41.57
N GLU A 835 26.18 -24.49 42.42
CA GLU A 835 25.02 -25.05 43.14
C GLU A 835 24.26 -23.99 43.96
N LYS A 836 24.98 -23.09 44.66
CA LYS A 836 24.36 -22.00 45.41
C LYS A 836 23.80 -20.91 44.52
N VAL A 837 24.48 -20.56 43.43
CA VAL A 837 23.99 -19.55 42.46
C VAL A 837 22.64 -20.01 41.89
N VAL A 838 22.57 -21.22 41.35
CA VAL A 838 21.34 -21.79 40.76
C VAL A 838 20.22 -21.87 41.80
N LYS A 839 20.52 -22.36 43.01
CA LYS A 839 19.53 -22.44 44.10
C LYS A 839 18.94 -21.08 44.45
N HIS A 840 19.78 -20.06 44.60
CA HIS A 840 19.33 -18.72 44.97
C HIS A 840 18.65 -17.98 43.82
N LEU A 841 19.02 -18.21 42.57
CA LEU A 841 18.28 -17.70 41.41
C LEU A 841 16.86 -18.30 41.34
N ASN A 842 16.70 -19.59 41.62
CA ASN A 842 15.37 -20.19 41.76
C ASN A 842 14.56 -19.56 42.91
N GLY A 843 15.19 -19.25 44.04
CA GLY A 843 14.58 -18.50 45.14
C GLY A 843 14.20 -17.06 44.75
N PHE A 844 15.02 -16.40 43.94
CA PHE A 844 14.73 -15.08 43.38
C PHE A 844 13.51 -15.10 42.45
N LYS A 845 13.38 -16.12 41.58
CA LYS A 845 12.18 -16.30 40.74
C LYS A 845 10.90 -16.46 41.56
N GLN A 846 10.95 -17.20 42.67
CA GLN A 846 9.80 -17.33 43.58
C GLN A 846 9.42 -15.98 44.21
N LEU A 847 10.41 -15.18 44.60
CA LEU A 847 10.19 -13.82 45.11
C LEU A 847 9.57 -12.91 44.05
N LEU A 848 10.07 -12.96 42.81
CA LEU A 848 9.50 -12.23 41.68
C LEU A 848 8.03 -12.60 41.47
N ASN A 849 7.70 -13.90 41.47
CA ASN A 849 6.32 -14.36 41.30
C ASN A 849 5.42 -13.83 42.42
N HIS A 850 5.87 -13.92 43.67
CA HIS A 850 5.14 -13.37 44.80
C HIS A 850 4.91 -11.86 44.69
N GLN A 851 5.91 -11.09 44.24
CA GLN A 851 5.76 -9.65 44.06
C GLN A 851 4.79 -9.30 42.91
N LYS A 852 4.80 -10.06 41.82
CA LYS A 852 3.84 -9.92 40.70
C LYS A 852 2.41 -10.21 41.16
N GLU A 853 2.18 -11.33 41.85
CA GLU A 853 0.85 -11.73 42.35
C GLU A 853 0.23 -10.69 43.30
N ASN A 854 1.08 -9.97 44.05
CA ASN A 854 0.65 -8.88 44.94
C ASN A 854 0.61 -7.51 44.25
N GLY A 855 0.82 -7.45 42.92
CA GLY A 855 0.80 -6.21 42.14
C GLY A 855 1.90 -5.21 42.49
N LEU A 856 2.97 -5.65 43.17
CA LEU A 856 4.11 -4.82 43.59
C LEU A 856 5.11 -4.54 42.47
N ILE A 857 5.13 -5.39 41.45
CA ILE A 857 5.89 -5.22 40.21
C ILE A 857 4.96 -5.47 39.02
N SER A 858 5.23 -4.82 37.89
CA SER A 858 4.47 -5.06 36.64
C SER A 858 4.75 -6.46 36.06
N ARG A 859 3.84 -6.94 35.19
CA ARG A 859 4.03 -8.19 34.43
C ARG A 859 5.36 -8.17 33.66
N ARG A 860 5.64 -7.07 32.97
CA ARG A 860 6.87 -6.83 32.21
C ARG A 860 8.12 -6.93 33.08
N THR A 861 8.15 -6.23 34.21
CA THR A 861 9.28 -6.27 35.15
C THR A 861 9.54 -7.70 35.63
N PHE A 862 8.48 -8.44 35.95
CA PHE A 862 8.57 -9.85 36.31
C PHE A 862 9.18 -10.69 35.18
N GLU A 863 8.69 -10.58 33.95
CA GLU A 863 9.16 -11.38 32.82
C GLU A 863 10.63 -11.10 32.48
N ILE A 864 11.03 -9.82 32.44
CA ILE A 864 12.42 -9.44 32.16
C ILE A 864 13.37 -9.97 33.24
N LEU A 865 13.04 -9.77 34.52
CA LEU A 865 13.91 -10.23 35.61
C LEU A 865 13.93 -11.76 35.72
N THR A 866 12.82 -12.44 35.39
CA THR A 866 12.74 -13.90 35.34
C THR A 866 13.57 -14.46 34.19
N PHE A 867 13.49 -13.85 33.01
CA PHE A 867 14.29 -14.21 31.84
C PHE A 867 15.79 -14.17 32.16
N TYR A 868 16.28 -13.07 32.71
CA TYR A 868 17.70 -12.96 33.06
C TYR A 868 18.10 -13.90 34.20
N ALA A 869 17.18 -14.24 35.12
CA ALA A 869 17.44 -15.25 36.12
C ALA A 869 17.58 -16.66 35.50
N ASP A 870 16.73 -16.99 34.53
CA ASP A 870 16.77 -18.27 33.80
C ASP A 870 18.01 -18.40 32.92
N ASP A 871 18.35 -17.36 32.16
CA ASP A 871 19.57 -17.31 31.36
C ASP A 871 20.84 -17.45 32.22
N LEU A 872 20.84 -16.85 33.42
CA LEU A 872 21.96 -16.99 34.36
C LEU A 872 22.00 -18.40 34.97
N ILE A 873 20.85 -19.02 35.26
CA ILE A 873 20.78 -20.44 35.69
C ILE A 873 21.40 -21.34 34.62
N ASP A 874 20.98 -21.23 33.37
CA ASP A 874 21.46 -22.06 32.26
C ASP A 874 23.00 -21.96 32.09
N ARG A 875 23.55 -20.75 32.20
CA ARG A 875 25.01 -20.50 32.13
C ARG A 875 25.79 -21.12 33.30
N TRP A 876 25.22 -21.15 34.49
CA TRP A 876 25.86 -21.73 35.67
C TRP A 876 25.72 -23.25 35.73
N GLU A 877 24.63 -23.82 35.22
CA GLU A 877 24.44 -25.28 35.09
C GLU A 877 25.36 -25.88 34.01
N THR A 878 25.54 -25.19 32.88
CA THR A 878 26.45 -25.63 31.81
C THR A 878 27.91 -25.63 32.25
N LYS A 879 28.35 -24.62 33.02
CA LYS A 879 29.69 -24.59 33.65
C LYS A 879 29.99 -25.79 34.56
N GLU A 880 28.98 -26.36 35.21
CA GLU A 880 29.15 -27.45 36.18
C GLU A 880 29.33 -28.82 35.51
N THR A 881 28.85 -28.98 34.26
CA THR A 881 28.92 -30.26 33.52
C THR A 881 30.22 -30.49 32.75
N GLY A 882 31.13 -29.49 32.70
CA GLY A 882 32.40 -29.60 31.98
C GLY A 882 32.28 -29.74 30.47
N ILE A 883 31.07 -29.60 29.92
CA ILE A 883 30.84 -29.49 28.49
C ILE A 883 31.12 -28.03 28.15
N ALA A 884 32.32 -27.75 27.64
CA ALA A 884 32.60 -26.46 27.02
C ALA A 884 31.62 -26.32 25.85
N SER A 885 30.68 -25.38 25.99
CA SER A 885 29.77 -24.91 24.95
C SER A 885 30.56 -24.23 23.85
#